data_AF-A0A2E0QP25-F1
#
_entry.id   AF-A0A2E0QP25-F1
#
_cell.length_a   1.000
_cell.length_b   1.000
_cell.length_c   1.000
_cell.angle_alpha   90.00
_cell.angle_beta   90.00
_cell.angle_gamma   90.00
#
_symmetry.space_group_name_H-M   'P 1'
#
loop_
_entity.id
_entity.type
_entity.pdbx_description
1 polymer ?
#
loop_
_entity_poly.entity_id
_entity_poly.type
_entity_poly.pdbx_seq_one_letter_code
_entity_poly.pdbx_strand_id
1 'polypeptide(L)'
;MKKLSVTLGSLVAPSAVVIALIECISCATAQDLPTATLDQLRSEAYLESLLERIDSKIAPLEDELKHTSDDGDRDDLEDEIEICELAEENLKRAQKDGSNAAITRANSDAFRILNALEPIDESVNELPPANKLFRNVVWGSLFGHGIPIVSPQAQQQPLGAEMATAESWYLYNEKNDSFFLPEELARFTPEQISQIDIDPDHPAWYRREIIDSARSNRIRGFQGEIAKGMTQNLHQKDDLEKKHRYDLYASRKVLILEEVYLSATSPKATTEDAHGVEWKLKWGDEVSVEPVASRLYLLAGAKMTDLTFANAPGKYGTTLVLNKEGASEEDEKDDDERHAETVEQLIAVLDEMYGFDVTPYILNYGTITKENADDVLADLPKDDEAEYKKKDLIGRQWVTFRECGVELKPKGYIRRNDGAPLFDSVALHDRVGRGLYLFDLWIGNRDVKYDNRKMYFRKSYEDGDWELADYFEGHHDLGLALGGFVTSGSVNKFSNGDKFAKKGNQKLRFRVPLLFKPDAWKSTTWSDAKWMARHIASITEPQIREAVSYSLWPDFVQETLTYRLLDRRNKMAELFGLTDLLDKTEVTAPSLTVPLRNAEEIAAAERHYGLPPGSLSEELKKRKIGSGYSENVLTDGTVATMEKSALVYALVKYRHPSGLNKRYKRSMDQNPI
;
A
#
# COMPACT_ATOMS: atom_id res chain seq x y z
N MET A 1 29.21 -4.25 55.07
CA MET A 1 30.30 -3.44 54.50
C MET A 1 29.72 -2.16 53.93
N LYS A 2 30.54 -1.11 53.87
CA LYS A 2 30.20 0.33 53.89
C LYS A 2 29.16 0.80 52.85
N LYS A 3 28.22 1.61 53.36
CA LYS A 3 27.40 2.58 52.61
C LYS A 3 28.30 3.60 51.91
N LEU A 4 28.00 3.88 50.64
CA LEU A 4 28.42 5.09 49.94
C LEU A 4 27.18 5.73 49.34
N SER A 5 26.71 6.79 50.00
CA SER A 5 25.72 7.73 49.51
C SER A 5 26.42 8.74 48.62
N VAL A 6 25.99 8.86 47.36
CA VAL A 6 26.33 10.00 46.50
C VAL A 6 25.04 10.69 46.10
N THR A 7 24.92 11.93 46.54
CA THR A 7 23.89 12.90 46.20
C THR A 7 24.34 13.63 44.93
N LEU A 8 23.60 13.46 43.83
CA LEU A 8 23.60 14.30 42.64
C LEU A 8 22.11 14.40 42.27
N GLY A 9 21.44 15.54 42.35
CA GLY A 9 21.82 16.80 41.74
C GLY A 9 20.98 16.93 40.47
N SER A 10 19.84 17.59 40.59
CA SER A 10 18.86 17.87 39.53
C SER A 10 19.51 18.32 38.21
N LEU A 11 19.29 17.56 37.14
CA LEU A 11 19.45 18.02 35.76
C LEU A 11 18.36 17.38 34.89
N VAL A 12 17.62 18.30 34.27
CA VAL A 12 16.56 18.18 33.27
C VAL A 12 16.77 17.03 32.28
N ALA A 13 15.69 16.26 32.07
CA ALA A 13 15.57 15.21 31.06
C ALA A 13 15.94 15.70 29.64
N PRO A 14 16.53 14.81 28.83
CA PRO A 14 15.88 14.50 27.55
C PRO A 14 15.85 12.99 27.31
N SER A 15 14.94 12.30 27.99
CA SER A 15 14.48 10.97 27.60
C SER A 15 13.32 11.12 26.60
N ALA A 16 13.65 11.02 25.31
CA ALA A 16 12.71 10.72 24.20
C ALA A 16 13.39 10.69 22.80
N VAL A 17 14.66 11.13 22.67
CA VAL A 17 15.34 11.20 21.35
C VAL A 17 16.46 10.14 21.21
N VAL A 18 16.69 9.31 22.23
CA VAL A 18 17.91 8.49 22.35
C VAL A 18 17.68 6.98 22.19
N ILE A 19 16.45 6.51 21.91
CA ILE A 19 16.18 5.06 21.71
C ILE A 19 15.98 4.66 20.23
N ALA A 20 16.09 5.58 19.27
CA ALA A 20 15.95 5.27 17.83
C ALA A 20 17.24 5.51 17.01
N LEU A 21 18.43 5.41 17.60
CA LEU A 21 19.64 5.98 16.98
C LEU A 21 20.99 5.33 17.40
N ILE A 22 21.19 4.04 17.11
CA ILE A 22 22.48 3.29 17.04
C ILE A 22 22.18 2.08 16.11
N GLU A 23 22.80 1.78 14.96
CA GLU A 23 24.21 1.57 14.57
C GLU A 23 24.37 1.72 13.01
N CYS A 24 25.51 1.42 12.36
CA CYS A 24 26.48 2.42 11.88
C CYS A 24 27.01 2.15 10.42
N ILE A 25 27.06 3.21 9.59
CA ILE A 25 28.02 3.57 8.49
C ILE A 25 28.25 2.60 7.29
N SER A 26 27.80 2.99 6.08
CA SER A 26 28.63 3.28 4.88
C SER A 26 27.78 3.55 3.62
N CYS A 27 27.72 4.79 3.12
CA CYS A 27 27.30 5.04 1.72
C CYS A 27 28.56 5.20 0.86
N ALA A 28 29.04 4.11 0.25
CA ALA A 28 30.01 4.19 -0.83
C ALA A 28 30.13 2.92 -1.70
N THR A 29 29.08 2.16 -2.03
CA THR A 29 29.20 1.07 -3.05
C THR A 29 27.85 0.68 -3.67
N ALA A 30 27.25 1.54 -4.51
CA ALA A 30 26.58 0.99 -5.70
C ALA A 30 27.70 0.74 -6.73
N GLN A 31 28.56 -0.25 -6.45
CA GLN A 31 29.63 -0.67 -7.33
C GLN A 31 29.01 -1.51 -8.44
N ASP A 32 29.24 -1.10 -9.69
CA ASP A 32 29.25 -1.93 -10.89
C ASP A 32 28.03 -2.86 -11.14
N LEU A 33 26.81 -2.45 -10.80
CA LEU A 33 25.64 -3.10 -11.42
C LEU A 33 25.72 -2.85 -12.94
N PRO A 34 25.70 -3.89 -13.78
CA PRO A 34 25.84 -3.72 -15.23
C PRO A 34 24.68 -2.86 -15.74
N THR A 35 25.00 -1.66 -16.22
CA THR A 35 24.02 -0.80 -16.87
C THR A 35 23.73 -1.35 -18.27
N ALA A 36 22.58 -2.01 -18.43
CA ALA A 36 22.13 -2.43 -19.74
C ALA A 36 21.71 -1.20 -20.57
N THR A 37 22.18 -1.12 -21.80
CA THR A 37 21.71 -0.17 -22.81
C THR A 37 20.52 -0.75 -23.57
N LEU A 38 19.71 0.09 -24.20
CA LEU A 38 18.60 -0.37 -25.04
C LEU A 38 19.05 -1.31 -26.18
N ASP A 39 20.22 -1.05 -26.77
CA ASP A 39 20.79 -1.93 -27.81
C ASP A 39 21.18 -3.29 -27.24
N GLN A 40 21.72 -3.34 -26.02
CA GLN A 40 21.98 -4.60 -25.33
C GLN A 40 20.67 -5.35 -25.06
N LEU A 41 19.64 -4.69 -24.51
CA LEU A 41 18.34 -5.29 -24.24
C LEU A 41 17.64 -5.85 -25.50
N ARG A 42 18.01 -5.39 -26.69
CA ARG A 42 17.50 -5.91 -27.97
C ARG A 42 18.33 -7.04 -28.57
N SER A 43 19.53 -7.28 -28.04
CA SER A 43 20.48 -8.22 -28.64
C SER A 43 20.23 -9.65 -28.16
N GLU A 44 20.29 -10.61 -29.08
CA GLU A 44 20.29 -12.04 -28.76
C GLU A 44 21.46 -12.41 -27.83
N ALA A 45 22.62 -11.75 -27.99
CA ALA A 45 23.78 -11.97 -27.13
C ALA A 45 23.51 -11.61 -25.65
N TYR A 46 22.72 -10.57 -25.38
CA TYR A 46 22.32 -10.23 -24.01
C TYR A 46 21.30 -11.22 -23.46
N LEU A 47 20.38 -11.71 -24.30
CA LEU A 47 19.45 -12.78 -23.94
C LEU A 47 20.20 -14.04 -23.54
N GLU A 48 21.19 -14.47 -24.33
CA GLU A 48 22.06 -15.61 -24.02
C GLU A 48 22.83 -15.39 -22.70
N SER A 49 23.32 -14.18 -22.46
CA SER A 49 23.98 -13.83 -21.20
C SER A 49 23.04 -13.87 -19.99
N LEU A 50 21.77 -13.51 -20.15
CA LEU A 50 20.76 -13.62 -19.09
C LEU A 50 20.38 -15.08 -18.82
N LEU A 51 20.25 -15.90 -19.86
CA LEU A 51 20.05 -17.35 -19.71
C LEU A 51 21.20 -17.98 -18.92
N GLU A 52 22.46 -17.68 -19.27
CA GLU A 52 23.62 -18.16 -18.52
C GLU A 52 23.61 -17.70 -17.04
N ARG A 53 23.19 -16.45 -16.79
CA ARG A 53 23.06 -15.92 -15.42
C ARG A 53 21.95 -16.66 -14.64
N ILE A 54 20.81 -16.95 -15.28
CA ILE A 54 19.71 -17.73 -14.68
C ILE A 54 20.20 -19.14 -14.34
N ASP A 55 20.82 -19.84 -15.28
CA ASP A 55 21.37 -21.18 -15.05
C ASP A 55 22.38 -21.19 -13.89
N SER A 56 23.23 -20.16 -13.82
CA SER A 56 24.22 -20.01 -12.74
C SER A 56 23.60 -19.73 -11.37
N LYS A 57 22.36 -19.21 -11.32
CA LYS A 57 21.60 -18.95 -10.10
C LYS A 57 20.77 -20.16 -9.68
N ILE A 58 20.17 -20.90 -10.63
CA ILE A 58 19.38 -22.12 -10.34
C ILE A 58 20.27 -23.22 -9.77
N ALA A 59 21.43 -23.49 -10.39
CA ALA A 59 22.30 -24.60 -9.97
C ALA A 59 22.67 -24.62 -8.47
N PRO A 60 23.10 -23.52 -7.83
CA PRO A 60 23.35 -23.51 -6.39
C PRO A 60 22.08 -23.63 -5.55
N LEU A 61 20.95 -23.06 -5.97
CA LEU A 61 19.66 -23.20 -5.26
C LEU A 61 19.19 -24.66 -5.24
N GLU A 62 19.31 -25.37 -6.37
CA GLU A 62 18.99 -26.80 -6.45
C GLU A 62 19.94 -27.66 -5.60
N ASP A 63 21.22 -27.26 -5.47
CA ASP A 63 22.17 -27.94 -4.60
C ASP A 63 21.79 -27.71 -3.14
N GLU A 64 21.50 -26.47 -2.75
CA GLU A 64 21.04 -26.12 -1.40
C GLU A 64 19.76 -26.86 -1.04
N LEU A 65 18.76 -26.85 -1.92
CA LEU A 65 17.48 -27.56 -1.73
C LEU A 65 17.66 -29.06 -1.47
N LYS A 66 18.68 -29.72 -2.04
CA LYS A 66 18.96 -31.15 -1.78
C LYS A 66 19.51 -31.40 -0.38
N HIS A 67 20.11 -30.39 0.24
CA HIS A 67 20.76 -30.49 1.55
C HIS A 67 19.93 -29.86 2.67
N THR A 68 18.98 -28.98 2.35
CA THR A 68 18.05 -28.37 3.30
C THR A 68 17.01 -29.38 3.78
N SER A 69 16.92 -29.51 5.11
CA SER A 69 15.95 -30.37 5.79
C SER A 69 14.81 -29.62 6.47
N ASP A 70 14.88 -28.29 6.50
CA ASP A 70 13.83 -27.43 7.03
C ASP A 70 12.78 -27.17 5.95
N ASP A 71 11.52 -27.52 6.19
CA ASP A 71 10.48 -27.44 5.16
C ASP A 71 10.20 -26.00 4.72
N GLY A 72 10.35 -25.00 5.61
CA GLY A 72 10.16 -23.60 5.26
C GLY A 72 11.26 -23.07 4.34
N ASP A 73 12.52 -23.34 4.70
CA ASP A 73 13.67 -22.99 3.84
C ASP A 73 13.59 -23.71 2.49
N ARG A 74 13.08 -24.95 2.46
CA ARG A 74 12.87 -25.70 1.21
C ARG A 74 11.83 -25.06 0.33
N ASP A 75 10.67 -24.69 0.90
CA ASP A 75 9.60 -24.02 0.17
C ASP A 75 10.14 -22.77 -0.48
N ASP A 76 10.85 -21.89 0.26
CA ASP A 76 11.44 -20.65 -0.26
C ASP A 76 12.46 -20.89 -1.41
N LEU A 77 13.28 -21.94 -1.31
CA LEU A 77 14.25 -22.31 -2.35
C LEU A 77 13.57 -22.84 -3.63
N GLU A 78 12.60 -23.75 -3.49
CA GLU A 78 11.77 -24.24 -4.61
C GLU A 78 11.10 -23.07 -5.31
N ASP A 79 10.59 -22.16 -4.51
CA ASP A 79 10.00 -20.92 -4.94
C ASP A 79 11.02 -20.07 -5.75
N GLU A 80 12.22 -19.77 -5.24
CA GLU A 80 13.22 -19.01 -6.03
C GLU A 80 13.57 -19.68 -7.37
N ILE A 81 13.64 -21.02 -7.39
CA ILE A 81 13.89 -21.80 -8.60
C ILE A 81 12.75 -21.60 -9.62
N GLU A 82 11.48 -21.78 -9.22
CA GLU A 82 10.32 -21.60 -10.11
C GLU A 82 10.31 -20.20 -10.76
N ILE A 83 10.66 -19.16 -10.00
CA ILE A 83 10.74 -17.78 -10.53
C ILE A 83 11.83 -17.67 -11.60
N CYS A 84 12.99 -18.28 -11.37
CA CYS A 84 14.09 -18.29 -12.32
C CYS A 84 13.71 -19.06 -13.60
N GLU A 85 13.04 -20.20 -13.46
CA GLU A 85 12.54 -21.00 -14.58
C GLU A 85 11.50 -20.24 -15.42
N LEU A 86 10.58 -19.51 -14.78
CA LEU A 86 9.63 -18.63 -15.49
C LEU A 86 10.36 -17.56 -16.31
N ALA A 87 11.40 -16.95 -15.75
CA ALA A 87 12.22 -15.98 -16.49
C ALA A 87 12.93 -16.64 -17.68
N GLU A 88 13.48 -17.83 -17.49
CA GLU A 88 14.14 -18.62 -18.54
C GLU A 88 13.17 -18.98 -19.68
N GLU A 89 11.97 -19.46 -19.34
CA GLU A 89 10.94 -19.84 -20.30
C GLU A 89 10.50 -18.65 -21.15
N ASN A 90 10.32 -17.49 -20.51
CA ASN A 90 9.97 -16.24 -21.20
C ASN A 90 11.09 -15.79 -22.16
N LEU A 91 12.37 -15.90 -21.77
CA LEU A 91 13.50 -15.61 -22.66
C LEU A 91 13.54 -16.58 -23.86
N LYS A 92 13.40 -17.89 -23.62
CA LYS A 92 13.34 -18.91 -24.70
C LYS A 92 12.16 -18.66 -25.65
N ARG A 93 11.00 -18.31 -25.12
CA ARG A 93 9.79 -17.97 -25.90
C ARG A 93 10.04 -16.73 -26.76
N ALA A 94 10.64 -15.68 -26.20
CA ALA A 94 11.00 -14.47 -26.93
C ALA A 94 12.07 -14.72 -28.01
N GLN A 95 13.07 -15.56 -27.74
CA GLN A 95 14.07 -15.97 -28.72
C GLN A 95 13.42 -16.69 -29.91
N LYS A 96 12.42 -17.55 -29.66
CA LYS A 96 11.66 -18.24 -30.70
C LYS A 96 10.76 -17.29 -31.51
N ASP A 97 10.15 -16.31 -30.84
CA ASP A 97 9.33 -15.29 -31.49
C ASP A 97 10.19 -14.38 -32.40
N GLY A 98 11.38 -14.00 -31.93
CA GLY A 98 12.37 -13.24 -32.70
C GLY A 98 12.01 -11.78 -32.92
N SER A 99 10.88 -11.28 -32.40
CA SER A 99 10.55 -9.85 -32.48
C SER A 99 11.38 -9.05 -31.48
N ASN A 100 11.80 -7.85 -31.89
CA ASN A 100 12.55 -6.95 -31.02
C ASN A 100 11.75 -6.57 -29.76
N ALA A 101 10.43 -6.44 -29.86
CA ALA A 101 9.57 -6.16 -28.70
C ALA A 101 9.56 -7.33 -27.71
N ALA A 102 9.34 -8.56 -28.18
CA ALA A 102 9.34 -9.74 -27.32
C ALA A 102 10.71 -9.93 -26.63
N ILE A 103 11.81 -9.83 -27.38
CA ILE A 103 13.17 -9.95 -26.84
C ILE A 103 13.45 -8.86 -25.80
N THR A 104 13.15 -7.60 -26.13
CA THR A 104 13.36 -6.48 -25.18
C THR A 104 12.55 -6.70 -23.91
N ARG A 105 11.29 -7.11 -24.03
CA ARG A 105 10.42 -7.36 -22.87
C ARG A 105 10.95 -8.49 -22.00
N ALA A 106 11.23 -9.66 -22.59
CA ALA A 106 11.74 -10.81 -21.84
C ALA A 106 13.08 -10.49 -21.16
N ASN A 107 14.00 -9.81 -21.86
CA ASN A 107 15.26 -9.36 -21.25
C ASN A 107 15.04 -8.40 -20.07
N SER A 108 14.06 -7.51 -20.18
CA SER A 108 13.73 -6.55 -19.13
C SER A 108 13.15 -7.23 -17.90
N ASP A 109 12.19 -8.13 -18.11
CA ASP A 109 11.51 -8.84 -17.02
C ASP A 109 12.48 -9.81 -16.34
N ALA A 110 13.28 -10.57 -17.10
CA ALA A 110 14.33 -11.42 -16.53
C ALA A 110 15.37 -10.62 -15.74
N PHE A 111 15.80 -9.46 -16.25
CA PHE A 111 16.73 -8.59 -15.52
C PHE A 111 16.14 -8.09 -14.20
N ARG A 112 14.88 -7.65 -14.20
CA ARG A 112 14.18 -7.20 -12.99
C ARG A 112 14.03 -8.34 -11.97
N ILE A 113 13.62 -9.52 -12.43
CA ILE A 113 13.46 -10.72 -11.60
C ILE A 113 14.80 -11.08 -10.95
N LEU A 114 15.87 -11.20 -11.75
CA LEU A 114 17.21 -11.54 -11.25
C LEU A 114 17.72 -10.52 -10.23
N ASN A 115 17.56 -9.23 -10.48
CA ASN A 115 18.01 -8.20 -9.55
C ASN A 115 17.20 -8.17 -8.24
N ALA A 116 15.94 -8.60 -8.27
CA ALA A 116 15.10 -8.67 -7.08
C ALA A 116 15.36 -9.95 -6.26
N LEU A 117 15.86 -11.02 -6.89
CA LEU A 117 16.37 -12.23 -6.22
C LEU A 117 17.82 -12.09 -5.74
N GLU A 118 18.49 -10.99 -6.09
CA GLU A 118 19.76 -10.64 -5.48
C GLU A 118 19.49 -9.96 -4.13
N PRO A 119 20.23 -10.31 -3.07
CA PRO A 119 20.11 -9.62 -1.80
C PRO A 119 20.28 -8.12 -2.03
N ILE A 120 19.22 -7.36 -1.76
CA ILE A 120 19.34 -5.90 -1.75
C ILE A 120 20.29 -5.58 -0.62
N ASP A 121 21.41 -4.94 -0.95
CA ASP A 121 22.30 -4.37 0.07
C ASP A 121 21.43 -3.49 0.98
N GLU A 122 21.25 -3.92 2.23
CA GLU A 122 20.32 -3.28 3.19
C GLU A 122 20.61 -1.77 3.33
N SER A 123 21.85 -1.35 3.08
CA SER A 123 22.27 0.06 3.06
C SER A 123 21.53 0.92 2.02
N VAL A 124 20.94 0.30 0.99
CA VAL A 124 20.12 0.97 -0.04
C VAL A 124 18.75 1.35 0.51
N ASN A 125 18.23 0.59 1.49
CA ASN A 125 16.95 0.82 2.14
C ASN A 125 17.07 1.63 3.45
N GLU A 126 18.27 1.77 4.01
CA GLU A 126 18.49 2.57 5.21
C GLU A 126 18.15 4.06 5.00
N LEU A 127 17.40 4.62 5.94
CA LEU A 127 17.15 6.06 5.97
C LEU A 127 18.50 6.80 6.12
N PRO A 128 18.70 7.93 5.41
CA PRO A 128 19.91 8.71 5.56
C PRO A 128 20.07 9.14 7.03
N PRO A 129 21.31 9.15 7.58
CA PRO A 129 21.55 9.36 9.01
C PRO A 129 20.86 10.62 9.53
N ALA A 130 20.44 10.62 10.80
CA ALA A 130 19.55 11.66 11.36
C ALA A 130 20.05 13.09 11.14
N ASN A 131 21.37 13.31 11.08
CA ASN A 131 21.97 14.61 10.72
C ASN A 131 21.71 15.02 9.26
N LYS A 132 21.71 14.08 8.32
CA LYS A 132 21.38 14.25 6.89
C LYS A 132 19.87 14.37 6.71
N LEU A 133 19.06 13.65 7.49
CA LEU A 133 17.61 13.88 7.57
C LEU A 133 17.31 15.31 8.06
N PHE A 134 17.91 15.74 9.18
CA PHE A 134 17.78 17.12 9.69
C PHE A 134 18.27 18.16 8.67
N ARG A 135 19.38 17.89 7.97
CA ARG A 135 19.89 18.76 6.91
C ARG A 135 18.92 18.81 5.72
N ASN A 136 18.34 17.69 5.31
CA ASN A 136 17.34 17.64 4.24
C ASN A 136 16.02 18.34 4.65
N VAL A 137 15.65 18.30 5.94
CA VAL A 137 14.52 19.04 6.52
C VAL A 137 14.79 20.54 6.46
N VAL A 138 15.98 20.97 6.90
CA VAL A 138 16.36 22.39 7.03
C VAL A 138 16.66 23.04 5.67
N TRP A 139 17.18 22.29 4.69
CA TRP A 139 17.60 22.82 3.39
C TRP A 139 16.61 22.56 2.23
N GLY A 140 15.41 22.05 2.53
CA GLY A 140 14.25 22.12 1.63
C GLY A 140 14.05 20.97 0.63
N SER A 141 14.89 19.93 0.63
CA SER A 141 14.71 18.76 -0.25
C SER A 141 13.53 17.86 0.15
N LEU A 142 13.19 17.82 1.44
CA LEU A 142 12.02 17.03 1.91
C LEU A 142 10.67 17.67 1.57
N PHE A 143 10.60 19.00 1.43
CA PHE A 143 9.34 19.73 1.30
C PHE A 143 9.09 20.33 -0.10
N GLY A 144 10.06 20.18 -1.00
CA GLY A 144 10.03 20.77 -2.33
C GLY A 144 10.43 19.78 -3.40
N HIS A 145 9.44 19.09 -3.97
CA HIS A 145 9.63 18.20 -5.13
C HIS A 145 9.43 18.98 -6.42
N GLY A 146 10.27 18.68 -7.40
CA GLY A 146 10.37 19.46 -8.63
C GLY A 146 10.37 18.59 -9.87
N ILE A 147 9.29 18.63 -10.64
CA ILE A 147 9.25 18.04 -11.99
C ILE A 147 9.65 19.12 -13.00
N PRO A 148 10.56 18.85 -13.95
CA PRO A 148 10.94 19.83 -14.98
C PRO A 148 9.72 20.40 -15.72
N ILE A 149 9.73 21.71 -16.02
CA ILE A 149 8.74 22.32 -16.92
C ILE A 149 9.38 22.48 -18.30
N VAL A 150 8.65 22.06 -19.32
CA VAL A 150 8.91 22.47 -20.70
C VAL A 150 8.03 23.67 -21.02
N SER A 151 8.61 24.74 -21.59
CA SER A 151 7.84 25.93 -21.98
C SER A 151 6.81 25.57 -23.08
N PRO A 152 5.66 26.26 -23.19
CA PRO A 152 4.68 25.95 -24.24
C PRO A 152 5.26 25.94 -25.66
N GLN A 153 6.26 26.80 -25.94
CA GLN A 153 6.96 26.80 -27.22
C GLN A 153 7.85 25.56 -27.39
N ALA A 154 8.63 25.19 -26.37
CA ALA A 154 9.49 24.01 -26.42
C ALA A 154 8.70 22.69 -26.44
N GLN A 155 7.48 22.67 -25.88
CA GLN A 155 6.57 21.51 -25.98
C GLN A 155 6.17 21.19 -27.42
N GLN A 156 6.31 22.14 -28.34
CA GLN A 156 5.98 22.02 -29.77
C GLN A 156 7.22 21.93 -30.66
N GLN A 157 8.42 21.90 -30.07
CA GLN A 157 9.67 21.76 -30.80
C GLN A 157 10.21 20.34 -30.63
N PRO A 158 10.80 19.74 -31.68
CA PRO A 158 11.47 18.46 -31.55
C PRO A 158 12.52 18.50 -30.44
N LEU A 159 12.63 17.43 -29.65
CA LEU A 159 13.57 17.34 -28.52
C LEU A 159 15.02 17.53 -28.93
N GLY A 160 15.40 17.00 -30.10
CA GLY A 160 16.80 16.83 -30.49
C GLY A 160 17.45 15.62 -29.80
N ALA A 161 18.63 15.22 -30.32
CA ALA A 161 19.29 13.98 -29.91
C ALA A 161 19.69 13.98 -28.42
N GLU A 162 20.19 15.09 -27.89
CA GLU A 162 20.66 15.19 -26.50
C GLU A 162 19.54 14.97 -25.49
N MET A 163 18.37 15.59 -25.69
CA MET A 163 17.25 15.46 -24.75
C MET A 163 16.51 14.13 -24.91
N ALA A 164 16.53 13.54 -26.11
CA ALA A 164 15.87 12.27 -26.37
C ALA A 164 16.49 11.08 -25.63
N THR A 165 17.79 11.12 -25.33
CA THR A 165 18.45 10.06 -24.51
C THR A 165 18.00 10.07 -23.06
N ALA A 166 17.44 11.18 -22.57
CA ALA A 166 16.90 11.30 -21.22
C ALA A 166 15.46 10.75 -21.12
N GLU A 167 14.75 10.57 -22.24
CA GLU A 167 13.40 10.00 -22.25
C GLU A 167 13.41 8.51 -21.90
N SER A 168 12.23 7.98 -21.56
CA SER A 168 12.05 6.56 -21.27
C SER A 168 12.34 5.70 -22.51
N TRP A 169 12.86 4.49 -22.29
CA TRP A 169 13.07 3.50 -23.35
C TRP A 169 11.81 2.67 -23.63
N TYR A 170 10.92 2.54 -22.65
CA TYR A 170 9.70 1.72 -22.74
C TYR A 170 8.54 2.47 -23.39
N LEU A 171 8.83 3.14 -24.50
CA LEU A 171 7.85 3.85 -25.32
C LEU A 171 7.52 2.97 -26.51
N TYR A 172 6.31 2.45 -26.55
CA TYR A 172 5.95 1.43 -27.52
C TYR A 172 5.42 2.04 -28.82
N ASN A 173 5.90 1.52 -29.93
CA ASN A 173 5.48 1.86 -31.28
C ASN A 173 4.62 0.73 -31.85
N GLU A 174 3.30 0.92 -31.82
CA GLU A 174 2.33 -0.07 -32.29
C GLU A 174 2.44 -0.38 -33.79
N LYS A 175 3.01 0.54 -34.58
CA LYS A 175 3.06 0.39 -36.04
C LYS A 175 4.03 -0.70 -36.50
N ASN A 176 5.06 -0.95 -35.70
CA ASN A 176 6.15 -1.86 -36.05
C ASN A 176 6.48 -2.83 -34.92
N ASP A 177 5.63 -2.91 -33.89
CA ASP A 177 5.78 -3.81 -32.74
C ASP A 177 7.20 -3.74 -32.14
N SER A 178 7.59 -2.52 -31.75
CA SER A 178 8.92 -2.26 -31.20
C SER A 178 8.91 -1.07 -30.25
N PHE A 179 10.02 -0.87 -29.54
CA PHE A 179 10.23 0.33 -28.73
C PHE A 179 10.87 1.45 -29.56
N PHE A 180 10.50 2.70 -29.31
CA PHE A 180 11.14 3.84 -29.97
C PHE A 180 12.61 3.97 -29.55
N LEU A 181 13.48 4.25 -30.52
CA LEU A 181 14.89 4.58 -30.28
C LEU A 181 15.06 6.08 -29.94
N PRO A 182 16.13 6.46 -29.22
CA PRO A 182 16.43 7.87 -28.94
C PRO A 182 16.51 8.74 -30.21
N GLU A 183 17.06 8.23 -31.31
CA GLU A 183 17.16 8.96 -32.58
C GLU A 183 15.80 9.21 -33.24
N GLU A 184 14.84 8.31 -32.99
CA GLU A 184 13.46 8.47 -33.43
C GLU A 184 12.78 9.51 -32.55
N LEU A 185 12.85 9.36 -31.21
CA LEU A 185 12.28 10.29 -30.22
C LEU A 185 12.81 11.72 -30.37
N ALA A 186 14.06 11.90 -30.82
CA ALA A 186 14.66 13.19 -31.11
C ALA A 186 13.86 14.05 -32.11
N ARG A 187 13.06 13.40 -32.96
CA ARG A 187 12.20 14.05 -33.97
C ARG A 187 10.83 14.41 -33.42
N PHE A 188 10.45 13.84 -32.28
CA PHE A 188 9.18 14.10 -31.62
C PHE A 188 9.32 15.28 -30.68
N THR A 189 8.20 15.98 -30.51
CA THR A 189 8.06 17.01 -29.49
C THR A 189 7.77 16.36 -28.13
N PRO A 190 8.08 17.03 -27.00
CA PRO A 190 7.70 16.57 -25.67
C PRO A 190 6.21 16.23 -25.56
N GLU A 191 5.35 17.03 -26.19
CA GLU A 191 3.90 16.78 -26.22
C GLU A 191 3.59 15.44 -26.88
N GLN A 192 4.13 15.18 -28.08
CA GLN A 192 3.91 13.92 -28.78
C GLN A 192 4.43 12.72 -27.98
N ILE A 193 5.62 12.83 -27.37
CA ILE A 193 6.20 11.76 -26.54
C ILE A 193 5.32 11.45 -25.32
N SER A 194 4.69 12.48 -24.73
CA SER A 194 3.77 12.28 -23.61
C SER A 194 2.48 11.53 -23.99
N GLN A 195 2.17 11.42 -25.29
CA GLN A 195 0.98 10.71 -25.80
C GLN A 195 1.30 9.28 -26.25
N ILE A 196 2.57 8.93 -26.43
CA ILE A 196 3.00 7.54 -26.65
C ILE A 196 2.68 6.75 -25.37
N ASP A 197 2.20 5.53 -25.49
CA ASP A 197 1.93 4.69 -24.30
C ASP A 197 3.05 3.65 -24.10
N ILE A 198 2.99 2.98 -22.96
CA ILE A 198 3.86 1.85 -22.62
C ILE A 198 3.51 0.61 -23.45
N ASP A 199 4.30 -0.44 -23.35
CA ASP A 199 4.00 -1.77 -23.90
C ASP A 199 2.65 -2.35 -23.39
N PRO A 200 1.86 -3.11 -24.19
CA PRO A 200 0.54 -3.58 -23.75
C PRO A 200 0.65 -4.59 -22.59
N ASP A 201 1.76 -5.31 -22.52
CA ASP A 201 2.00 -6.37 -21.56
C ASP A 201 2.95 -5.93 -20.44
N HIS A 202 3.26 -4.63 -20.34
CA HIS A 202 4.08 -4.05 -19.27
C HIS A 202 3.67 -4.59 -17.88
N PRO A 203 4.58 -5.13 -17.05
CA PRO A 203 4.22 -5.91 -15.85
C PRO A 203 3.47 -5.07 -14.79
N ALA A 204 3.72 -3.77 -14.72
CA ALA A 204 3.14 -2.92 -13.67
C ALA A 204 1.79 -2.27 -14.01
N TRP A 205 1.48 -2.00 -15.28
CA TRP A 205 0.49 -0.98 -15.65
C TRP A 205 -0.27 -1.30 -16.93
N TYR A 206 -1.55 -0.96 -16.97
CA TYR A 206 -2.35 -1.06 -18.19
C TYR A 206 -2.23 0.18 -19.05
N ARG A 207 -2.31 -0.01 -20.36
CA ARG A 207 -2.53 1.08 -21.31
C ARG A 207 -3.82 1.82 -21.04
N ARG A 208 -3.85 3.08 -21.47
CA ARG A 208 -5.03 3.93 -21.32
C ARG A 208 -6.29 3.32 -21.94
N GLU A 209 -6.17 2.70 -23.11
CA GLU A 209 -7.31 2.12 -23.83
C GLU A 209 -8.02 1.03 -23.00
N ILE A 210 -7.23 0.18 -22.34
CA ILE A 210 -7.75 -0.87 -21.44
C ILE A 210 -8.40 -0.23 -20.22
N ILE A 211 -7.75 0.78 -19.63
CA ILE A 211 -8.30 1.50 -18.46
C ILE A 211 -9.63 2.17 -18.80
N ASP A 212 -9.71 2.87 -19.93
CA ASP A 212 -10.91 3.59 -20.37
C ASP A 212 -12.09 2.62 -20.60
N SER A 213 -11.82 1.40 -21.11
CA SER A 213 -12.87 0.38 -21.32
C SER A 213 -13.31 -0.35 -20.04
N ALA A 214 -12.42 -0.53 -19.06
CA ALA A 214 -12.71 -1.25 -17.81
C ALA A 214 -13.03 -0.32 -16.61
N ARG A 215 -13.04 1.00 -16.82
CA ARG A 215 -12.90 2.00 -15.75
C ARG A 215 -13.95 1.88 -14.63
N SER A 216 -15.22 1.72 -14.98
CA SER A 216 -16.32 1.74 -14.00
C SER A 216 -16.32 0.56 -13.04
N ASN A 217 -15.58 -0.51 -13.36
CA ASN A 217 -15.58 -1.75 -12.59
C ASN A 217 -14.17 -2.21 -12.19
N ARG A 218 -13.12 -1.40 -12.38
CA ARG A 218 -11.73 -1.86 -12.19
C ARG A 218 -11.46 -2.43 -10.79
N ILE A 219 -11.92 -1.76 -9.73
CA ILE A 219 -11.75 -2.22 -8.34
C ILE A 219 -12.44 -3.57 -8.11
N ARG A 220 -13.70 -3.69 -8.54
CA ARG A 220 -14.50 -4.92 -8.35
C ARG A 220 -14.03 -6.06 -9.25
N GLY A 221 -13.60 -5.73 -10.46
CA GLY A 221 -13.02 -6.68 -11.42
C GLY A 221 -11.74 -7.28 -10.86
N PHE A 222 -10.85 -6.46 -10.30
CA PHE A 222 -9.65 -6.94 -9.62
C PHE A 222 -9.98 -7.84 -8.42
N GLN A 223 -10.89 -7.42 -7.53
CA GLN A 223 -11.34 -8.26 -6.42
C GLN A 223 -11.96 -9.59 -6.90
N GLY A 224 -12.76 -9.56 -7.97
CA GLY A 224 -13.36 -10.74 -8.56
C GLY A 224 -12.35 -11.68 -9.21
N GLU A 225 -11.28 -11.14 -9.80
CA GLU A 225 -10.16 -11.91 -10.34
C GLU A 225 -9.43 -12.66 -9.23
N ILE A 226 -9.07 -11.97 -8.14
CA ILE A 226 -8.44 -12.59 -6.98
C ILE A 226 -9.33 -13.66 -6.35
N ALA A 227 -10.61 -13.35 -6.11
CA ALA A 227 -11.55 -14.32 -5.53
C ALA A 227 -11.72 -15.57 -6.43
N LYS A 228 -11.73 -15.38 -7.75
CA LYS A 228 -11.82 -16.48 -8.71
C LYS A 228 -10.57 -17.36 -8.66
N GLY A 229 -9.38 -16.75 -8.68
CA GLY A 229 -8.11 -17.49 -8.57
C GLY A 229 -7.99 -18.27 -7.28
N MET A 230 -8.32 -17.64 -6.15
CA MET A 230 -8.38 -18.31 -4.84
C MET A 230 -9.39 -19.46 -4.83
N THR A 231 -10.58 -19.28 -5.41
CA THR A 231 -11.57 -20.37 -5.53
C THR A 231 -10.99 -21.56 -6.28
N GLN A 232 -10.29 -21.31 -7.38
CA GLN A 232 -9.66 -22.37 -8.17
C GLN A 232 -8.57 -23.06 -7.36
N ASN A 233 -7.72 -22.32 -6.65
CA ASN A 233 -6.64 -22.87 -5.83
C ASN A 233 -7.18 -23.78 -4.71
N LEU A 234 -8.13 -23.28 -3.92
CA LEU A 234 -8.72 -24.05 -2.82
C LEU A 234 -9.49 -25.27 -3.30
N HIS A 235 -10.14 -25.22 -4.47
CA HIS A 235 -10.79 -26.40 -5.07
C HIS A 235 -9.80 -27.50 -5.46
N GLN A 236 -8.56 -27.17 -5.80
CA GLN A 236 -7.54 -28.17 -6.16
C GLN A 236 -6.88 -28.79 -4.94
N LYS A 237 -6.77 -28.03 -3.84
CA LYS A 237 -6.28 -28.53 -2.56
C LYS A 237 -7.33 -29.31 -1.76
N ASP A 238 -8.57 -29.37 -2.26
CA ASP A 238 -9.75 -29.88 -1.57
C ASP A 238 -10.09 -29.11 -0.27
N ASP A 239 -9.57 -27.89 -0.08
CA ASP A 239 -9.83 -27.00 1.09
C ASP A 239 -11.15 -26.20 0.97
N LEU A 240 -11.85 -26.36 -0.15
CA LEU A 240 -13.14 -25.73 -0.43
C LEU A 240 -14.01 -26.67 -1.25
N GLU A 241 -15.26 -26.88 -0.83
CA GLU A 241 -16.16 -27.76 -1.60
C GLU A 241 -16.39 -27.21 -3.02
N LYS A 242 -16.40 -28.10 -4.02
CA LYS A 242 -16.54 -27.76 -5.46
C LYS A 242 -17.76 -26.92 -5.83
N LYS A 243 -18.81 -26.93 -4.99
CA LYS A 243 -20.04 -26.13 -5.20
C LYS A 243 -19.93 -24.71 -4.65
N HIS A 244 -18.97 -24.45 -3.78
CA HIS A 244 -18.75 -23.17 -3.12
C HIS A 244 -17.73 -22.32 -3.89
N ARG A 245 -17.71 -21.04 -3.57
CA ARG A 245 -16.77 -20.06 -4.09
C ARG A 245 -16.16 -19.32 -2.92
N TYR A 246 -14.88 -19.01 -3.02
CA TYR A 246 -14.20 -18.21 -2.03
C TYR A 246 -14.76 -16.78 -2.05
N ASP A 247 -15.21 -16.29 -0.89
CA ASP A 247 -15.82 -14.97 -0.75
C ASP A 247 -14.96 -14.07 0.15
N LEU A 248 -14.22 -13.15 -0.49
CA LEU A 248 -13.36 -12.17 0.17
C LEU A 248 -14.06 -11.36 1.28
N TYR A 249 -15.37 -11.18 1.23
CA TYR A 249 -16.10 -10.43 2.25
C TYR A 249 -16.44 -11.29 3.46
N ALA A 250 -16.78 -12.56 3.26
CA ALA A 250 -17.09 -13.50 4.33
C ALA A 250 -15.82 -14.00 5.01
N SER A 251 -14.81 -14.39 4.23
CA SER A 251 -13.56 -14.98 4.73
C SER A 251 -12.83 -14.09 5.73
N ARG A 252 -12.88 -12.75 5.56
CA ARG A 252 -12.22 -11.82 6.49
C ARG A 252 -12.99 -11.51 7.78
N LYS A 253 -14.17 -12.11 7.98
CA LYS A 253 -15.04 -11.84 9.15
C LYS A 253 -14.62 -12.63 10.38
N VAL A 254 -14.12 -13.83 10.20
CA VAL A 254 -13.60 -14.67 11.28
C VAL A 254 -12.18 -15.02 10.90
N LEU A 255 -11.23 -14.47 11.65
CA LEU A 255 -9.81 -14.73 11.47
C LEU A 255 -9.27 -15.43 12.71
N ILE A 256 -8.42 -16.43 12.51
CA ILE A 256 -7.71 -17.16 13.56
C ILE A 256 -6.33 -16.55 13.68
N LEU A 257 -5.92 -16.20 14.89
CA LEU A 257 -4.59 -15.66 15.15
C LEU A 257 -3.56 -16.79 15.01
N GLU A 258 -2.56 -16.54 14.18
CA GLU A 258 -1.33 -17.34 14.15
C GLU A 258 -0.37 -16.72 15.15
N GLU A 259 0.03 -15.47 14.90
CA GLU A 259 1.12 -14.81 15.62
C GLU A 259 1.01 -13.28 15.55
N VAL A 260 1.59 -12.63 16.54
CA VAL A 260 1.98 -11.23 16.50
C VAL A 260 3.48 -11.19 16.34
N TYR A 261 3.95 -10.74 15.18
CA TYR A 261 5.38 -10.63 14.89
C TYR A 261 5.83 -9.17 14.98
N LEU A 262 7.11 -8.92 15.30
CA LEU A 262 7.67 -7.57 15.38
C LEU A 262 7.96 -7.06 13.96
N SER A 263 7.51 -5.84 13.67
CA SER A 263 7.79 -5.21 12.38
C SER A 263 8.20 -3.76 12.55
N ALA A 264 8.93 -3.26 11.56
CA ALA A 264 9.45 -1.89 11.61
C ALA A 264 8.37 -0.80 11.50
N THR A 265 7.11 -1.09 11.11
CA THR A 265 6.17 -0.06 10.59
C THR A 265 4.79 0.07 11.25
N SER A 266 4.18 -0.97 11.78
CA SER A 266 2.82 -0.87 12.33
C SER A 266 2.50 -2.08 13.20
N PRO A 267 1.69 -1.95 14.26
CA PRO A 267 1.18 -3.11 14.97
C PRO A 267 0.36 -3.97 14.01
N LYS A 268 0.79 -5.22 13.82
CA LYS A 268 0.13 -6.18 12.95
C LYS A 268 0.32 -7.60 13.43
N ALA A 269 -0.58 -8.47 12.98
CA ALA A 269 -0.59 -9.88 13.28
C ALA A 269 -0.80 -10.70 12.00
N THR A 270 -0.21 -11.89 11.95
CA THR A 270 -0.54 -12.91 10.96
C THR A 270 -1.75 -13.68 11.45
N THR A 271 -2.68 -13.90 10.53
CA THR A 271 -3.94 -14.59 10.83
C THR A 271 -4.34 -15.43 9.63
N GLU A 272 -5.24 -16.39 9.84
CA GLU A 272 -5.83 -17.20 8.78
C GLU A 272 -7.34 -17.07 8.78
N ASP A 273 -7.96 -17.28 7.62
CA ASP A 273 -9.39 -17.54 7.58
C ASP A 273 -9.71 -19.03 7.76
N ALA A 274 -10.99 -19.39 7.65
CA ALA A 274 -11.44 -20.75 7.86
C ALA A 274 -10.89 -21.80 6.87
N HIS A 275 -10.30 -21.36 5.75
CA HIS A 275 -9.71 -22.19 4.72
C HIS A 275 -8.17 -22.13 4.72
N GLY A 276 -7.54 -21.65 5.80
CA GLY A 276 -6.08 -21.54 5.90
C GLY A 276 -5.48 -20.44 5.01
N VAL A 277 -6.29 -19.54 4.46
CA VAL A 277 -5.76 -18.43 3.66
C VAL A 277 -5.23 -17.36 4.60
N GLU A 278 -3.97 -16.98 4.42
CA GLU A 278 -3.33 -15.95 5.25
C GLU A 278 -3.92 -14.54 5.01
N TRP A 279 -4.10 -13.83 6.12
CA TRP A 279 -4.43 -12.41 6.20
C TRP A 279 -3.50 -11.71 7.20
N LYS A 280 -3.15 -10.46 6.93
CA LYS A 280 -2.54 -9.59 7.96
C LYS A 280 -3.60 -8.70 8.58
N LEU A 281 -3.72 -8.75 9.90
CA LEU A 281 -4.54 -7.83 10.69
C LEU A 281 -3.68 -6.66 11.15
N LYS A 282 -4.15 -5.42 10.92
CA LYS A 282 -3.42 -4.18 11.22
C LYS A 282 -4.25 -3.24 12.11
N TRP A 283 -3.56 -2.45 12.93
CA TRP A 283 -4.16 -1.36 13.71
C TRP A 283 -3.42 -0.03 13.49
N GLY A 284 -4.04 1.08 13.88
CA GLY A 284 -3.43 2.42 13.82
C GLY A 284 -3.79 3.23 12.59
N ASP A 285 -2.96 4.21 12.24
CA ASP A 285 -3.33 5.29 11.31
C ASP A 285 -3.36 4.89 9.82
N GLU A 286 -3.01 3.65 9.50
CA GLU A 286 -2.93 3.13 8.13
C GLU A 286 -4.22 2.43 7.69
N VAL A 287 -5.01 1.89 8.65
CA VAL A 287 -6.16 1.01 8.41
C VAL A 287 -7.23 1.57 7.48
N SER A 288 -7.45 2.88 7.51
CA SER A 288 -8.42 3.57 6.66
C SER A 288 -7.79 4.18 5.41
N VAL A 289 -6.47 4.35 5.40
CA VAL A 289 -5.72 5.07 4.35
C VAL A 289 -5.33 4.12 3.24
N GLU A 290 -4.76 2.98 3.61
CA GLU A 290 -4.23 1.99 2.67
C GLU A 290 -5.31 1.43 1.72
N PRO A 291 -6.54 1.12 2.19
CA PRO A 291 -7.61 0.74 1.27
C PRO A 291 -7.89 1.83 0.25
N VAL A 292 -7.94 3.12 0.63
CA VAL A 292 -8.19 4.19 -0.34
C VAL A 292 -7.05 4.29 -1.35
N ALA A 293 -5.80 4.33 -0.88
CA ALA A 293 -4.62 4.53 -1.72
C ALA A 293 -4.44 3.39 -2.74
N SER A 294 -4.60 2.13 -2.33
CA SER A 294 -4.54 0.96 -3.22
C SER A 294 -5.62 1.00 -4.32
N ARG A 295 -6.85 1.45 -4.01
CA ARG A 295 -7.89 1.61 -5.05
C ARG A 295 -7.56 2.75 -6.01
N LEU A 296 -7.04 3.87 -5.52
CA LEU A 296 -6.59 4.97 -6.38
C LEU A 296 -5.45 4.52 -7.31
N TYR A 297 -4.56 3.64 -6.83
CA TYR A 297 -3.49 3.02 -7.63
C TYR A 297 -4.05 2.14 -8.76
N LEU A 298 -5.00 1.27 -8.44
CA LEU A 298 -5.72 0.47 -9.44
C LEU A 298 -6.47 1.32 -10.47
N LEU A 299 -7.14 2.39 -10.01
CA LEU A 299 -7.88 3.32 -10.86
C LEU A 299 -6.97 4.13 -11.80
N ALA A 300 -5.73 4.42 -11.36
CA ALA A 300 -4.74 5.09 -12.18
C ALA A 300 -4.22 4.18 -13.31
N GLY A 301 -4.19 2.86 -13.09
CA GLY A 301 -3.84 1.90 -14.13
C GLY A 301 -3.04 0.69 -13.66
N ALA A 302 -2.75 0.57 -12.36
CA ALA A 302 -1.96 -0.54 -11.86
C ALA A 302 -2.60 -1.91 -12.15
N LYS A 303 -1.76 -2.88 -12.51
CA LYS A 303 -2.15 -4.27 -12.70
C LYS A 303 -2.38 -4.97 -11.36
N MET A 304 -1.48 -4.74 -10.40
CA MET A 304 -1.46 -5.43 -9.12
C MET A 304 -1.21 -4.47 -7.94
N THR A 305 -1.80 -4.80 -6.79
CA THR A 305 -1.59 -4.14 -5.49
C THR A 305 -2.12 -5.07 -4.40
N ASP A 306 -1.69 -4.86 -3.17
CA ASP A 306 -2.27 -5.60 -2.05
C ASP A 306 -3.75 -5.26 -1.82
N LEU A 307 -4.56 -6.30 -1.60
CA LEU A 307 -5.97 -6.16 -1.28
C LEU A 307 -6.16 -5.91 0.21
N THR A 308 -6.22 -4.63 0.57
CA THR A 308 -6.45 -4.18 1.94
C THR A 308 -7.89 -3.73 2.17
N PHE A 309 -8.43 -3.89 3.37
CA PHE A 309 -9.80 -3.52 3.73
C PHE A 309 -9.83 -2.89 5.11
N ALA A 310 -10.48 -1.73 5.23
CA ALA A 310 -10.91 -1.24 6.54
C ALA A 310 -12.10 -2.10 7.01
N ASN A 311 -12.15 -2.40 8.30
CA ASN A 311 -13.25 -3.15 8.88
C ASN A 311 -14.23 -2.25 9.64
N ALA A 312 -15.51 -2.58 9.51
CA ALA A 312 -16.57 -1.97 10.29
C ALA A 312 -16.50 -2.45 11.75
N PRO A 313 -17.09 -1.72 12.71
CA PRO A 313 -17.13 -2.17 14.09
C PRO A 313 -18.12 -3.33 14.32
N GLY A 314 -17.80 -4.20 15.28
CA GLY A 314 -18.73 -5.20 15.85
C GLY A 314 -19.08 -6.34 14.91
N LYS A 315 -20.34 -6.78 14.93
CA LYS A 315 -20.83 -7.96 14.15
C LYS A 315 -20.70 -7.83 12.63
N TYR A 316 -20.43 -6.62 12.12
CA TYR A 316 -20.15 -6.38 10.70
C TYR A 316 -18.66 -6.26 10.43
N GLY A 317 -17.82 -6.38 11.44
CA GLY A 317 -16.37 -6.30 11.40
C GLY A 317 -15.70 -7.65 11.35
N THR A 318 -14.43 -7.67 11.76
CA THR A 318 -13.66 -8.89 11.95
C THR A 318 -13.71 -9.29 13.42
N THR A 319 -14.02 -10.56 13.65
CA THR A 319 -13.79 -11.30 14.89
C THR A 319 -12.44 -12.00 14.76
N LEU A 320 -11.50 -11.66 15.62
CA LEU A 320 -10.24 -12.39 15.78
C LEU A 320 -10.42 -13.46 16.86
N VAL A 321 -10.15 -14.70 16.53
CA VAL A 321 -10.08 -15.82 17.47
C VAL A 321 -8.63 -16.00 17.88
N LEU A 322 -8.37 -15.95 19.18
CA LEU A 322 -7.01 -16.04 19.73
C LEU A 322 -6.53 -17.50 19.78
N ASN A 323 -5.23 -17.67 20.00
CA ASN A 323 -4.58 -18.97 20.02
C ASN A 323 -5.16 -19.86 21.12
N LYS A 324 -5.00 -21.16 20.96
CA LYS A 324 -5.44 -22.14 21.96
C LYS A 324 -4.52 -22.05 23.19
N GLU A 325 -5.09 -22.32 24.37
CA GLU A 325 -4.32 -22.45 25.61
C GLU A 325 -3.15 -23.44 25.45
N GLY A 326 -1.94 -22.99 25.79
CA GLY A 326 -0.70 -23.76 25.70
C GLY A 326 0.04 -23.66 24.36
N ALA A 327 -0.44 -22.88 23.39
CA ALA A 327 0.27 -22.66 22.13
C ALA A 327 1.62 -21.96 22.34
N SER A 328 1.72 -21.11 23.37
CA SER A 328 2.95 -20.35 23.68
C SER A 328 4.11 -21.20 24.20
N GLU A 329 3.89 -22.44 24.66
CA GLU A 329 4.94 -23.29 25.22
C GLU A 329 5.70 -24.10 24.15
N GLU A 330 5.17 -24.23 22.93
CA GLU A 330 5.75 -25.08 21.88
C GLU A 330 6.80 -24.33 21.03
N ASP A 331 6.74 -22.99 20.96
CA ASP A 331 7.47 -22.17 19.97
C ASP A 331 8.36 -21.05 20.56
N GLU A 332 8.89 -21.18 21.80
CA GLU A 332 9.80 -20.20 22.44
C GLU A 332 11.16 -19.96 21.72
N LYS A 333 11.30 -20.33 20.45
CA LYS A 333 12.58 -20.23 19.73
C LYS A 333 12.82 -18.92 19.01
N ASP A 334 11.78 -18.11 18.75
CA ASP A 334 11.95 -16.85 18.04
C ASP A 334 11.58 -15.62 18.89
N ASP A 335 12.56 -14.74 19.11
CA ASP A 335 12.41 -13.56 19.95
C ASP A 335 11.43 -12.54 19.34
N ASP A 336 11.09 -12.68 18.05
CA ASP A 336 10.27 -11.74 17.29
C ASP A 336 8.80 -12.15 17.11
N GLU A 337 8.39 -13.34 17.56
CA GLU A 337 7.03 -13.88 17.38
C GLU A 337 6.34 -14.13 18.72
N ARG A 338 5.04 -13.82 18.81
CA ARG A 338 4.24 -13.99 20.04
C ARG A 338 2.85 -14.53 19.74
N HIS A 339 2.45 -15.58 20.46
CA HIS A 339 1.15 -16.24 20.32
C HIS A 339 0.21 -15.86 21.46
N ALA A 340 -0.68 -14.89 21.24
CA ALA A 340 -1.61 -14.45 22.28
C ALA A 340 -2.81 -15.40 22.42
N GLU A 341 -2.98 -16.01 23.59
CA GLU A 341 -4.08 -16.93 23.90
C GLU A 341 -5.27 -16.20 24.55
N THR A 342 -5.00 -15.06 25.17
CA THR A 342 -5.95 -14.20 25.89
C THR A 342 -5.89 -12.76 25.42
N VAL A 343 -6.98 -12.01 25.64
CA VAL A 343 -7.02 -10.58 25.31
C VAL A 343 -6.00 -9.78 26.11
N GLU A 344 -5.78 -10.14 27.37
CA GLU A 344 -4.77 -9.52 28.21
C GLU A 344 -3.36 -9.75 27.66
N GLN A 345 -3.05 -10.94 27.16
CA GLN A 345 -1.78 -11.23 26.48
C GLN A 345 -1.68 -10.45 25.17
N LEU A 346 -2.74 -10.36 24.35
CA LEU A 346 -2.71 -9.58 23.11
C LEU A 346 -2.38 -8.10 23.38
N ILE A 347 -3.00 -7.52 24.42
CA ILE A 347 -2.70 -6.14 24.85
C ILE A 347 -1.24 -6.01 25.27
N ALA A 348 -0.75 -6.93 26.12
CA ALA A 348 0.62 -6.89 26.61
C ALA A 348 1.65 -7.03 25.49
N VAL A 349 1.42 -7.98 24.57
CA VAL A 349 2.29 -8.24 23.41
C VAL A 349 2.39 -7.01 22.51
N LEU A 350 1.25 -6.39 22.17
CA LEU A 350 1.27 -5.19 21.32
C LEU A 350 1.89 -3.97 22.01
N ASP A 351 1.70 -3.82 23.33
CA ASP A 351 2.37 -2.77 24.11
C ASP A 351 3.89 -3.01 24.20
N GLU A 352 4.31 -4.24 24.46
CA GLU A 352 5.73 -4.62 24.55
C GLU A 352 6.47 -4.44 23.23
N MET A 353 5.92 -5.02 22.16
CA MET A 353 6.58 -5.06 20.84
C MET A 353 6.52 -3.70 20.13
N TYR A 354 5.40 -2.98 20.25
CA TYR A 354 5.15 -1.79 19.45
C TYR A 354 4.99 -0.50 20.27
N GLY A 355 4.93 -0.58 21.61
CA GLY A 355 4.46 0.55 22.43
C GLY A 355 3.04 0.96 22.04
N PHE A 356 2.19 -0.02 21.69
CA PHE A 356 0.86 0.21 21.15
C PHE A 356 -0.24 -0.33 22.07
N ASP A 357 -0.92 0.57 22.78
CA ASP A 357 -2.13 0.22 23.52
C ASP A 357 -3.31 -0.04 22.56
N VAL A 358 -3.65 -1.32 22.35
CA VAL A 358 -4.80 -1.74 21.53
C VAL A 358 -6.14 -1.58 22.26
N THR A 359 -6.16 -1.32 23.57
CA THR A 359 -7.40 -1.26 24.38
C THR A 359 -8.46 -0.32 23.80
N PRO A 360 -8.13 0.90 23.32
CA PRO A 360 -9.12 1.80 22.72
C PRO A 360 -9.74 1.26 21.42
N TYR A 361 -9.11 0.29 20.77
CA TYR A 361 -9.57 -0.38 19.56
C TYR A 361 -10.46 -1.59 19.87
N ILE A 362 -10.39 -2.18 21.05
CA ILE A 362 -11.24 -3.32 21.42
C ILE A 362 -12.68 -2.85 21.61
N LEU A 363 -13.61 -3.55 20.95
CA LEU A 363 -15.05 -3.30 21.08
C LEU A 363 -15.70 -4.28 22.04
N ASN A 364 -15.59 -5.59 21.75
CA ASN A 364 -16.10 -6.67 22.59
C ASN A 364 -15.13 -7.84 22.55
N TYR A 365 -15.15 -8.65 23.60
CA TYR A 365 -14.38 -9.87 23.67
C TYR A 365 -15.05 -10.87 24.64
N GLY A 366 -14.62 -12.11 24.60
CA GLY A 366 -15.05 -13.15 25.54
C GLY A 366 -14.52 -14.52 25.18
N THR A 367 -15.08 -15.56 25.79
CA THR A 367 -14.79 -16.96 25.43
C THR A 367 -15.86 -17.48 24.47
N ILE A 368 -15.44 -18.25 23.47
CA ILE A 368 -16.34 -18.97 22.58
C ILE A 368 -16.94 -20.15 23.37
N THR A 369 -18.25 -20.12 23.60
CA THR A 369 -19.00 -21.19 24.27
C THR A 369 -19.99 -21.83 23.31
N LYS A 370 -20.56 -22.97 23.68
CA LYS A 370 -21.59 -23.62 22.87
C LYS A 370 -22.81 -22.72 22.64
N GLU A 371 -23.12 -21.86 23.61
CA GLU A 371 -24.29 -20.99 23.62
C GLU A 371 -24.11 -19.75 22.74
N ASN A 372 -22.88 -19.26 22.54
CA ASN A 372 -22.61 -18.05 21.75
C ASN A 372 -21.92 -18.31 20.41
N ALA A 373 -21.42 -19.53 20.15
CA ALA A 373 -20.62 -19.83 18.95
C ALA A 373 -21.37 -19.55 17.64
N ASP A 374 -22.70 -19.71 17.59
CA ASP A 374 -23.50 -19.39 16.40
C ASP A 374 -23.54 -17.90 16.08
N ASP A 375 -23.40 -17.03 17.09
CA ASP A 375 -23.39 -15.57 16.93
C ASP A 375 -21.96 -15.06 16.66
N VAL A 376 -20.99 -15.51 17.45
CA VAL A 376 -19.57 -15.08 17.33
C VAL A 376 -18.94 -15.56 16.01
N LEU A 377 -19.30 -16.78 15.57
CA LEU A 377 -18.77 -17.43 14.38
C LEU A 377 -19.84 -17.51 13.27
N ALA A 378 -20.73 -16.52 13.20
CA ALA A 378 -21.85 -16.51 12.26
C ALA A 378 -21.40 -16.56 10.78
N ASP A 379 -20.25 -15.94 10.50
CA ASP A 379 -19.65 -15.87 9.15
C ASP A 379 -18.61 -16.97 8.88
N LEU A 380 -18.39 -17.88 9.84
CA LEU A 380 -17.55 -19.06 9.59
C LEU A 380 -18.27 -19.95 8.54
N PRO A 381 -17.58 -20.41 7.49
CA PRO A 381 -18.18 -21.29 6.49
C PRO A 381 -18.73 -22.56 7.15
N LYS A 382 -19.79 -23.08 6.54
CA LYS A 382 -20.48 -24.30 6.99
C LYS A 382 -20.04 -25.53 6.20
N ASP A 383 -19.03 -25.39 5.35
CA ASP A 383 -18.57 -26.52 4.56
C ASP A 383 -17.77 -27.49 5.43
N ASP A 384 -17.74 -28.74 5.00
CA ASP A 384 -17.08 -29.79 5.79
C ASP A 384 -15.56 -29.80 5.56
N GLU A 385 -15.07 -29.10 4.53
CA GLU A 385 -13.66 -29.05 4.12
C GLU A 385 -12.87 -27.88 4.73
N ALA A 386 -13.53 -26.90 5.37
CA ALA A 386 -12.84 -25.86 6.13
C ALA A 386 -11.90 -26.47 7.19
N GLU A 387 -10.69 -25.93 7.23
CA GLU A 387 -9.66 -26.26 8.21
C GLU A 387 -10.16 -25.99 9.64
N TYR A 388 -10.74 -24.80 9.85
CA TYR A 388 -11.24 -24.40 11.15
C TYR A 388 -12.74 -24.64 11.28
N LYS A 389 -13.11 -25.62 12.11
CA LYS A 389 -14.52 -25.93 12.39
C LYS A 389 -14.94 -25.31 13.71
N LYS A 390 -16.21 -24.88 13.77
CA LYS A 390 -16.81 -24.26 14.96
C LYS A 390 -16.51 -24.99 16.27
N LYS A 391 -16.56 -26.33 16.26
CA LYS A 391 -16.32 -27.17 17.45
C LYS A 391 -14.88 -27.04 17.98
N ASP A 392 -13.91 -26.77 17.12
CA ASP A 392 -12.48 -26.72 17.42
C ASP A 392 -12.07 -25.34 17.97
N LEU A 393 -12.94 -24.34 17.78
CA LEU A 393 -12.79 -22.99 18.30
C LEU A 393 -13.47 -22.77 19.66
N ILE A 394 -14.32 -23.71 20.12
CA ILE A 394 -14.97 -23.62 21.43
C ILE A 394 -13.91 -23.68 22.54
N GLY A 395 -13.99 -22.75 23.48
CA GLY A 395 -13.06 -22.59 24.59
C GLY A 395 -11.99 -21.52 24.35
N ARG A 396 -11.74 -21.13 23.10
CA ARG A 396 -10.79 -20.05 22.76
C ARG A 396 -11.38 -18.68 23.09
N GLN A 397 -10.53 -17.68 23.31
CA GLN A 397 -10.96 -16.29 23.41
C GLN A 397 -11.17 -15.68 22.03
N TRP A 398 -12.09 -14.73 21.94
CA TRP A 398 -12.33 -13.94 20.74
C TRP A 398 -12.35 -12.47 21.07
N VAL A 399 -12.01 -11.63 20.10
CA VAL A 399 -12.03 -10.17 20.19
C VAL A 399 -12.55 -9.56 18.90
N THR A 400 -13.31 -8.47 19.03
CA THR A 400 -13.75 -7.63 17.91
C THR A 400 -13.27 -6.21 18.13
N PHE A 401 -13.11 -5.47 17.03
CA PHE A 401 -12.51 -4.14 17.05
C PHE A 401 -13.52 -3.05 16.67
N ARG A 402 -13.26 -1.84 17.16
CA ARG A 402 -13.89 -0.59 16.71
C ARG A 402 -13.34 -0.18 15.35
N GLU A 403 -12.04 -0.40 15.17
CA GLU A 403 -11.28 -0.06 13.98
C GLU A 403 -10.12 -1.06 13.84
N CYS A 404 -10.00 -1.67 12.66
CA CYS A 404 -8.83 -2.44 12.25
C CYS A 404 -8.80 -2.49 10.71
N GLY A 405 -7.66 -2.87 10.15
CA GLY A 405 -7.50 -3.16 8.73
C GLY A 405 -7.13 -4.63 8.54
N VAL A 406 -7.53 -5.22 7.42
CA VAL A 406 -7.10 -6.57 7.03
C VAL A 406 -6.54 -6.53 5.62
N GLU A 407 -5.49 -7.29 5.39
CA GLU A 407 -4.81 -7.41 4.09
C GLU A 407 -4.74 -8.89 3.70
N LEU A 408 -5.23 -9.22 2.51
CA LEU A 408 -5.16 -10.58 2.00
C LEU A 408 -3.73 -10.95 1.58
N LYS A 409 -3.28 -12.16 1.93
CA LYS A 409 -2.02 -12.76 1.47
C LYS A 409 -2.32 -14.06 0.70
N PRO A 410 -2.66 -13.96 -0.60
CA PRO A 410 -3.18 -15.10 -1.36
C PRO A 410 -2.06 -16.03 -1.89
N LYS A 411 -1.14 -16.49 -1.02
CA LYS A 411 0.10 -17.21 -1.39
C LYS A 411 -0.13 -18.38 -2.36
N GLY A 412 -1.22 -19.14 -2.17
CA GLY A 412 -1.55 -20.28 -3.04
C GLY A 412 -1.89 -19.90 -4.49
N TYR A 413 -2.33 -18.67 -4.76
CA TYR A 413 -2.69 -18.20 -6.10
C TYR A 413 -1.73 -17.14 -6.64
N ILE A 414 -1.28 -16.23 -5.78
CA ILE A 414 -0.30 -15.20 -6.12
C ILE A 414 0.81 -15.28 -5.10
N ARG A 415 1.99 -15.58 -5.62
CA ARG A 415 3.20 -15.44 -4.88
C ARG A 415 3.69 -14.01 -4.92
N ARG A 416 4.23 -13.55 -3.80
CA ARG A 416 4.77 -12.21 -3.64
C ARG A 416 6.26 -12.32 -3.37
N ASN A 417 7.03 -11.49 -4.04
CA ASN A 417 8.42 -11.30 -3.69
C ASN A 417 8.72 -9.80 -3.54
N ASP A 418 9.69 -9.50 -2.71
CA ASP A 418 10.13 -8.15 -2.41
C ASP A 418 10.99 -7.60 -3.55
N GLY A 419 11.20 -6.28 -3.56
CA GLY A 419 12.31 -5.70 -4.31
C GLY A 419 12.10 -5.49 -5.80
N ALA A 420 10.88 -5.27 -6.29
CA ALA A 420 10.71 -4.81 -7.69
C ALA A 420 11.50 -3.49 -7.87
N PRO A 421 12.62 -3.50 -8.64
CA PRO A 421 13.64 -2.48 -8.50
C PRO A 421 13.17 -1.14 -9.07
N LEU A 422 13.34 -0.05 -8.33
CA LEU A 422 13.20 1.33 -8.84
C LEU A 422 14.56 2.04 -8.98
N PHE A 423 15.65 1.27 -8.94
CA PHE A 423 17.02 1.78 -8.97
C PHE A 423 17.89 1.22 -10.10
N ASP A 424 17.50 0.08 -10.68
CA ASP A 424 18.30 -0.55 -11.73
C ASP A 424 18.17 0.18 -13.08
N SER A 425 19.02 -0.19 -14.05
CA SER A 425 19.03 0.46 -15.36
C SER A 425 17.70 0.34 -16.10
N VAL A 426 16.96 -0.75 -15.93
CA VAL A 426 15.65 -0.93 -16.57
C VAL A 426 14.64 0.05 -15.98
N ALA A 427 14.55 0.11 -14.65
CA ALA A 427 13.65 0.99 -13.92
C ALA A 427 13.98 2.48 -14.11
N LEU A 428 15.27 2.81 -14.19
CA LEU A 428 15.74 4.15 -14.52
C LEU A 428 15.25 4.64 -15.87
N HIS A 429 14.87 3.73 -16.78
CA HIS A 429 14.38 4.03 -18.12
C HIS A 429 12.93 3.60 -18.36
N ASP A 430 12.26 3.04 -17.35
CA ASP A 430 10.84 2.68 -17.39
C ASP A 430 9.94 3.90 -17.15
N ARG A 431 9.00 4.13 -18.08
CA ARG A 431 8.01 5.21 -17.99
C ARG A 431 7.10 5.03 -16.79
N VAL A 432 6.72 3.80 -16.43
CA VAL A 432 5.86 3.57 -15.26
C VAL A 432 6.62 3.92 -14.00
N GLY A 433 7.80 3.32 -13.76
CA GLY A 433 8.69 3.61 -12.63
C GLY A 433 8.95 5.11 -12.44
N ARG A 434 9.25 5.83 -13.53
CA ARG A 434 9.42 7.30 -13.52
C ARG A 434 8.14 8.08 -13.27
N GLY A 435 7.02 7.63 -13.83
CA GLY A 435 5.71 8.27 -13.74
C GLY A 435 5.09 8.14 -12.34
N LEU A 436 5.37 7.05 -11.63
CA LEU A 436 4.91 6.81 -10.26
C LEU A 436 5.28 7.93 -9.29
N TYR A 437 6.38 8.64 -9.54
CA TYR A 437 6.72 9.84 -8.79
C TYR A 437 5.54 10.81 -8.68
N LEU A 438 4.83 11.05 -9.78
CA LEU A 438 3.69 11.96 -9.78
C LEU A 438 2.44 11.36 -9.10
N PHE A 439 2.24 10.04 -9.21
CA PHE A 439 1.17 9.35 -8.49
C PHE A 439 1.36 9.45 -6.97
N ASP A 440 2.55 9.14 -6.46
CA ASP A 440 2.84 9.21 -5.03
C ASP A 440 2.77 10.65 -4.49
N LEU A 441 3.14 11.64 -5.30
CA LEU A 441 2.90 13.06 -4.98
C LEU A 441 1.39 13.36 -4.88
N TRP A 442 0.56 12.86 -5.80
CA TRP A 442 -0.88 13.09 -5.79
C TRP A 442 -1.54 12.57 -4.52
N ILE A 443 -1.27 11.31 -4.13
CA ILE A 443 -1.81 10.72 -2.90
C ILE A 443 -1.03 11.13 -1.64
N GLY A 444 0.10 11.82 -1.80
CA GLY A 444 0.96 12.23 -0.70
C GLY A 444 1.54 11.05 0.08
N ASN A 445 1.89 9.98 -0.61
CA ASN A 445 2.58 8.83 -0.01
C ASN A 445 4.03 9.22 0.27
N ARG A 446 4.44 9.12 1.54
CA ARG A 446 5.80 9.51 1.97
C ARG A 446 6.75 8.33 2.12
N ASP A 447 6.22 7.10 2.16
CA ASP A 447 7.00 5.89 2.33
C ASP A 447 7.02 5.07 1.04
N VAL A 448 8.05 5.35 0.26
CA VAL A 448 8.18 4.95 -1.15
C VAL A 448 9.51 4.23 -1.36
N LYS A 449 9.98 3.55 -0.31
CA LYS A 449 11.19 2.73 -0.32
C LYS A 449 11.07 1.55 -1.29
N TYR A 450 12.18 0.94 -1.66
CA TYR A 450 12.18 -0.14 -2.64
C TYR A 450 11.41 -1.37 -2.13
N ASP A 451 11.46 -1.66 -0.83
CA ASP A 451 10.65 -2.73 -0.23
C ASP A 451 9.15 -2.52 -0.48
N ASN A 452 8.71 -1.26 -0.64
CA ASN A 452 7.32 -0.88 -0.93
C ASN A 452 6.89 -1.17 -2.37
N ARG A 453 7.77 -1.81 -3.14
CA ARG A 453 7.53 -2.33 -4.48
C ARG A 453 7.64 -3.84 -4.45
N LYS A 454 6.59 -4.52 -4.90
CA LYS A 454 6.52 -5.98 -4.92
C LYS A 454 6.47 -6.50 -6.33
N MET A 455 7.09 -7.66 -6.50
CA MET A 455 6.83 -8.57 -7.60
C MET A 455 5.69 -9.50 -7.21
N TYR A 456 4.81 -9.76 -8.16
CA TYR A 456 3.68 -10.67 -7.99
C TYR A 456 3.73 -11.70 -9.10
N PHE A 457 3.80 -12.95 -8.72
CA PHE A 457 3.79 -14.07 -9.65
C PHE A 457 2.45 -14.78 -9.52
N ARG A 458 1.65 -14.72 -10.58
CA ARG A 458 0.34 -15.34 -10.60
C ARG A 458 0.51 -16.79 -11.06
N LYS A 459 0.01 -17.73 -10.26
CA LYS A 459 -0.03 -19.14 -10.63
C LYS A 459 -1.22 -19.41 -11.56
N SER A 460 -1.05 -20.26 -12.56
CA SER A 460 -2.13 -20.88 -13.33
C SER A 460 -2.18 -22.38 -13.04
N TYR A 461 -3.35 -22.99 -13.22
CA TYR A 461 -3.49 -24.43 -13.08
C TYR A 461 -3.44 -25.06 -14.47
N GLU A 462 -2.30 -25.67 -14.81
CA GLU A 462 -2.02 -26.27 -16.10
C GLU A 462 -1.49 -27.69 -15.89
N ASP A 463 -1.92 -28.64 -16.74
CA ASP A 463 -1.50 -30.05 -16.72
C ASP A 463 -1.60 -30.82 -15.38
N GLY A 464 -2.38 -30.29 -14.43
CA GLY A 464 -2.60 -30.93 -13.13
C GLY A 464 -1.82 -30.29 -11.99
N ASP A 465 -1.07 -29.22 -12.25
CA ASP A 465 -0.25 -28.52 -11.25
C ASP A 465 -0.43 -27.00 -11.29
N TRP A 466 0.00 -26.32 -10.23
CA TRP A 466 0.02 -24.86 -10.12
C TRP A 466 1.39 -24.30 -10.47
N GLU A 467 1.54 -23.83 -11.69
CA GLU A 467 2.81 -23.26 -12.18
C GLU A 467 2.73 -21.73 -12.20
N LEU A 468 3.87 -21.05 -12.00
CA LEU A 468 3.95 -19.61 -12.19
C LEU A 468 3.72 -19.29 -13.67
N ALA A 469 2.72 -18.47 -13.98
CA ALA A 469 2.31 -18.19 -15.36
C ALA A 469 2.57 -16.74 -15.77
N ASP A 470 2.39 -15.80 -14.84
CA ASP A 470 2.51 -14.38 -15.13
C ASP A 470 3.34 -13.65 -14.08
N TYR A 471 4.07 -12.63 -14.55
CA TYR A 471 4.81 -11.69 -13.73
C TYR A 471 4.15 -10.31 -13.75
N PHE A 472 3.91 -9.74 -12.57
CA PHE A 472 3.42 -8.38 -12.38
C PHE A 472 4.28 -7.62 -11.37
N GLU A 473 4.19 -6.30 -11.44
CA GLU A 473 4.74 -5.41 -10.42
C GLU A 473 3.63 -4.56 -9.80
N GLY A 474 3.79 -4.23 -8.52
CA GLY A 474 2.83 -3.38 -7.82
C GLY A 474 3.46 -2.56 -6.70
N HIS A 475 2.65 -1.66 -6.16
CA HIS A 475 2.98 -0.90 -4.95
C HIS A 475 2.24 -1.55 -3.79
N HIS A 476 2.92 -1.69 -2.66
CA HIS A 476 2.31 -2.14 -1.41
C HIS A 476 2.60 -1.17 -0.27
N ASP A 477 2.01 -1.43 0.90
CA ASP A 477 2.16 -0.62 2.12
C ASP A 477 1.88 0.89 1.90
N LEU A 478 0.77 1.18 1.22
CA LEU A 478 0.34 2.57 0.93
C LEU A 478 -0.31 3.26 2.14
N GLY A 479 -0.10 2.73 3.34
CA GLY A 479 -0.67 3.23 4.60
C GLY A 479 -0.17 4.62 4.99
N LEU A 480 1.04 4.99 4.58
CA LEU A 480 1.66 6.29 4.88
C LEU A 480 1.27 7.44 3.93
N ALA A 481 0.06 7.39 3.37
CA ALA A 481 -0.49 8.38 2.42
C ALA A 481 -1.58 9.29 3.02
N LEU A 482 -2.15 10.16 2.17
CA LEU A 482 -3.38 10.94 2.41
C LEU A 482 -3.34 11.86 3.65
N GLY A 483 -2.14 12.31 4.03
CA GLY A 483 -1.90 13.01 5.29
C GLY A 483 -0.96 14.21 5.20
N GLY A 484 -0.36 14.52 6.35
CA GLY A 484 0.66 15.55 6.48
C GLY A 484 2.06 14.94 6.65
N PHE A 485 3.05 15.75 7.00
CA PHE A 485 4.45 15.30 7.14
C PHE A 485 4.67 14.15 8.11
N VAL A 486 3.97 14.16 9.25
CA VAL A 486 4.21 13.22 10.37
C VAL A 486 3.03 12.29 10.65
N THR A 487 1.92 12.42 9.93
CA THR A 487 0.68 11.69 10.23
C THR A 487 -0.03 11.29 8.95
N SER A 488 -0.39 10.01 8.84
CA SER A 488 -1.15 9.45 7.71
C SER A 488 -2.64 9.70 7.90
N GLY A 489 -3.38 9.84 6.80
CA GLY A 489 -4.84 10.07 6.85
C GLY A 489 -5.28 11.36 7.55
N SER A 490 -4.37 12.28 7.89
CA SER A 490 -4.73 13.58 8.48
C SER A 490 -5.28 14.51 7.40
N VAL A 491 -6.54 14.31 7.02
CA VAL A 491 -7.18 14.96 5.87
C VAL A 491 -7.10 16.49 5.91
N ASN A 492 -7.15 17.10 7.10
CA ASN A 492 -7.00 18.56 7.25
C ASN A 492 -5.60 19.08 6.89
N LYS A 493 -4.56 18.25 7.04
CA LYS A 493 -3.17 18.57 6.68
C LYS A 493 -2.83 18.19 5.24
N PHE A 494 -3.70 17.44 4.57
CA PHE A 494 -3.52 17.02 3.19
C PHE A 494 -3.71 18.22 2.25
N SER A 495 -2.61 18.90 1.91
CA SER A 495 -2.61 20.15 1.14
C SER A 495 -3.34 20.01 -0.21
N ASN A 496 -3.92 21.07 -0.75
CA ASN A 496 -4.61 21.06 -2.04
C ASN A 496 -4.43 22.41 -2.78
N GLY A 497 -4.86 22.50 -4.04
CA GLY A 497 -4.69 23.66 -4.91
C GLY A 497 -3.22 24.14 -4.99
N ASP A 498 -3.02 25.46 -4.95
CA ASP A 498 -1.68 26.07 -4.98
C ASP A 498 -0.81 25.76 -3.74
N LYS A 499 -1.43 25.31 -2.63
CA LYS A 499 -0.68 24.83 -1.46
C LYS A 499 -0.10 23.44 -1.69
N PHE A 500 -0.67 22.66 -2.61
CA PHE A 500 -0.17 21.36 -3.02
C PHE A 500 0.85 21.49 -4.16
N ALA A 501 0.45 22.06 -5.29
CA ALA A 501 1.28 22.13 -6.49
C ALA A 501 1.16 23.49 -7.18
N LYS A 502 2.28 24.01 -7.68
CA LYS A 502 2.28 25.26 -8.46
C LYS A 502 3.40 25.31 -9.48
N LYS A 503 3.19 26.13 -10.51
CA LYS A 503 4.22 26.43 -11.51
C LYS A 503 5.33 27.28 -10.89
N GLY A 504 6.58 26.83 -10.98
CA GLY A 504 7.78 27.63 -10.72
C GLY A 504 8.43 28.08 -12.03
N ASN A 505 9.60 28.73 -11.93
CA ASN A 505 10.30 29.26 -13.12
C ASN A 505 10.78 28.15 -14.08
N GLN A 506 11.27 27.04 -13.55
CA GLN A 506 11.86 25.92 -14.32
C GLN A 506 11.27 24.55 -13.95
N LYS A 507 10.50 24.47 -12.85
CA LYS A 507 9.95 23.22 -12.33
C LYS A 507 8.54 23.43 -11.81
N LEU A 508 7.68 22.42 -11.97
CA LEU A 508 6.45 22.28 -11.22
C LEU A 508 6.84 21.90 -9.79
N ARG A 509 6.43 22.70 -8.81
CA ARG A 509 6.80 22.51 -7.41
C ARG A 509 5.65 21.86 -6.66
N PHE A 510 5.91 20.71 -6.07
CA PHE A 510 4.99 19.97 -5.22
C PHE A 510 5.44 20.08 -3.76
N ARG A 511 4.48 20.38 -2.88
CA ARG A 511 4.67 20.53 -1.44
C ARG A 511 4.14 19.31 -0.72
N VAL A 512 4.80 18.19 -1.00
CA VAL A 512 4.51 16.88 -0.44
C VAL A 512 5.77 16.40 0.26
N PRO A 513 5.69 15.87 1.47
CA PRO A 513 6.84 15.25 2.09
C PRO A 513 7.09 13.86 1.51
N LEU A 514 8.34 13.57 1.14
CA LEU A 514 8.78 12.21 0.80
C LEU A 514 9.96 11.87 1.70
N LEU A 515 9.92 10.73 2.39
CA LEU A 515 11.02 10.28 3.25
C LEU A 515 12.17 9.73 2.40
N PHE A 516 11.81 9.07 1.31
CA PHE A 516 12.71 8.45 0.36
C PHE A 516 12.40 8.92 -1.07
N LYS A 517 13.41 8.97 -1.94
CA LYS A 517 13.21 9.27 -3.38
C LYS A 517 13.97 8.22 -4.21
N PRO A 518 13.26 7.23 -4.80
CA PRO A 518 13.82 6.26 -5.72
C PRO A 518 14.62 6.89 -6.86
N ASP A 519 15.63 6.17 -7.37
CA ASP A 519 16.49 6.69 -8.44
C ASP A 519 15.73 6.90 -9.75
N ALA A 520 14.78 6.02 -10.11
CA ALA A 520 13.91 6.20 -11.26
C ALA A 520 13.19 7.56 -11.24
N TRP A 521 12.82 8.07 -10.07
CA TRP A 521 12.12 9.35 -9.92
C TRP A 521 13.03 10.57 -10.11
N LYS A 522 14.34 10.36 -10.07
CA LYS A 522 15.33 11.41 -10.42
C LYS A 522 15.41 11.58 -11.93
N SER A 523 15.06 10.56 -12.70
CA SER A 523 15.05 10.52 -14.17
C SER A 523 13.70 10.90 -14.80
N THR A 524 12.66 11.22 -14.01
CA THR A 524 11.35 11.61 -14.53
C THR A 524 11.42 12.84 -15.44
N THR A 525 11.05 12.67 -16.72
CA THR A 525 10.94 13.78 -17.67
C THR A 525 9.59 14.49 -17.55
N TRP A 526 9.43 15.62 -18.24
CA TRP A 526 8.12 16.28 -18.32
C TRP A 526 7.09 15.40 -19.04
N SER A 527 7.53 14.64 -20.05
CA SER A 527 6.65 13.77 -20.84
C SER A 527 6.17 12.56 -20.03
N ASP A 528 7.04 11.95 -19.21
CA ASP A 528 6.65 10.88 -18.27
C ASP A 528 5.63 11.39 -17.23
N ALA A 529 5.89 12.58 -16.66
CA ALA A 529 4.98 13.19 -15.70
C ALA A 529 3.64 13.57 -16.32
N LYS A 530 3.63 14.14 -17.54
CA LYS A 530 2.39 14.44 -18.26
C LYS A 530 1.62 13.17 -18.62
N TRP A 531 2.31 12.09 -18.95
CA TRP A 531 1.70 10.78 -19.17
C TRP A 531 0.95 10.31 -17.90
N MET A 532 1.60 10.27 -16.74
CA MET A 532 0.94 9.89 -15.48
C MET A 532 -0.17 10.88 -15.09
N ALA A 533 0.02 12.19 -15.31
CA ALA A 533 -1.00 13.20 -15.05
C ALA A 533 -2.29 12.93 -15.83
N ARG A 534 -2.18 12.36 -17.04
CA ARG A 534 -3.32 11.97 -17.88
C ARG A 534 -4.13 10.84 -17.27
N HIS A 535 -3.45 9.83 -16.72
CA HIS A 535 -4.09 8.73 -15.99
C HIS A 535 -4.87 9.29 -14.79
N ILE A 536 -4.22 10.12 -13.96
CA ILE A 536 -4.83 10.73 -12.77
C ILE A 536 -6.00 11.65 -13.12
N ALA A 537 -5.84 12.53 -14.12
CA ALA A 537 -6.88 13.45 -14.56
C ALA A 537 -8.14 12.73 -15.06
N SER A 538 -7.98 11.54 -15.64
CA SER A 538 -9.08 10.75 -16.19
C SER A 538 -9.86 9.95 -15.13
N ILE A 539 -9.40 9.89 -13.87
CA ILE A 539 -10.14 9.26 -12.77
C ILE A 539 -11.29 10.18 -12.37
N THR A 540 -12.53 9.72 -12.49
CA THR A 540 -13.76 10.51 -12.25
C THR A 540 -14.06 10.73 -10.75
N GLU A 541 -14.92 11.72 -10.43
CA GLU A 541 -15.42 11.94 -9.07
C GLU A 541 -16.12 10.70 -8.49
N PRO A 542 -17.05 10.02 -9.19
CA PRO A 542 -17.66 8.79 -8.67
C PRO A 542 -16.64 7.72 -8.29
N GLN A 543 -15.56 7.56 -9.06
CA GLN A 543 -14.50 6.60 -8.76
C GLN A 543 -13.65 7.00 -7.56
N ILE A 544 -13.31 8.29 -7.43
CA ILE A 544 -12.62 8.79 -6.24
C ILE A 544 -13.50 8.59 -5.00
N ARG A 545 -14.81 8.84 -5.10
CA ARG A 545 -15.78 8.59 -4.02
C ARG A 545 -15.88 7.11 -3.67
N GLU A 546 -15.93 6.23 -4.67
CA GLU A 546 -15.90 4.78 -4.47
C GLU A 546 -14.62 4.37 -3.73
N ALA A 547 -13.44 4.80 -4.19
CA ALA A 547 -12.17 4.51 -3.52
C ALA A 547 -12.15 5.02 -2.07
N VAL A 548 -12.58 6.27 -1.83
CA VAL A 548 -12.65 6.87 -0.49
C VAL A 548 -13.63 6.15 0.43
N SER A 549 -14.72 5.59 -0.10
CA SER A 549 -15.71 4.85 0.70
C SER A 549 -15.14 3.61 1.39
N TYR A 550 -14.06 3.02 0.84
CA TYR A 550 -13.35 1.90 1.46
C TYR A 550 -12.58 2.29 2.73
N SER A 551 -12.46 3.58 3.08
CA SER A 551 -11.90 4.03 4.37
C SER A 551 -12.80 3.72 5.57
N LEU A 552 -14.10 3.57 5.34
CA LEU A 552 -15.15 3.51 6.38
C LEU A 552 -15.17 4.70 7.35
N TRP A 553 -14.55 5.83 6.99
CA TRP A 553 -14.65 7.04 7.77
C TRP A 553 -16.06 7.63 7.73
N PRO A 554 -16.43 8.53 8.67
CA PRO A 554 -17.67 9.27 8.59
C PRO A 554 -17.78 10.08 7.29
N ASP A 555 -19.02 10.27 6.81
CA ASP A 555 -19.32 10.96 5.55
C ASP A 555 -18.59 12.31 5.40
N PHE A 556 -18.57 13.16 6.43
CA PHE A 556 -17.89 14.46 6.37
C PHE A 556 -16.36 14.37 6.22
N VAL A 557 -15.73 13.30 6.69
CA VAL A 557 -14.30 13.04 6.49
C VAL A 557 -14.06 12.54 5.07
N GLN A 558 -14.93 11.63 4.58
CA GLN A 558 -14.91 11.17 3.20
C GLN A 558 -15.08 12.34 2.22
N GLU A 559 -16.06 13.23 2.43
CA GLU A 559 -16.27 14.43 1.61
C GLU A 559 -15.03 15.34 1.61
N THR A 560 -14.38 15.51 2.76
CA THR A 560 -13.15 16.31 2.86
C THR A 560 -12.01 15.70 2.04
N LEU A 561 -11.81 14.39 2.14
CA LEU A 561 -10.76 13.71 1.40
C LEU A 561 -11.05 13.72 -0.11
N THR A 562 -12.29 13.41 -0.51
CA THR A 562 -12.74 13.48 -1.91
C THR A 562 -12.51 14.87 -2.48
N TYR A 563 -12.92 15.94 -1.78
CA TYR A 563 -12.66 17.33 -2.17
C TYR A 563 -11.18 17.57 -2.45
N ARG A 564 -10.29 17.16 -1.53
CA ARG A 564 -8.85 17.41 -1.65
C ARG A 564 -8.22 16.59 -2.79
N LEU A 565 -8.61 15.33 -2.96
CA LEU A 565 -8.14 14.50 -4.07
C LEU A 565 -8.56 15.05 -5.43
N LEU A 566 -9.82 15.49 -5.55
CA LEU A 566 -10.34 16.15 -6.76
C LEU A 566 -9.60 17.45 -7.04
N ASP A 567 -9.41 18.30 -6.03
CA ASP A 567 -8.73 19.58 -6.21
C ASP A 567 -7.24 19.40 -6.56
N ARG A 568 -6.55 18.40 -5.98
CA ARG A 568 -5.19 18.02 -6.40
C ARG A 568 -5.15 17.48 -7.84
N ARG A 569 -6.08 16.60 -8.21
CA ARG A 569 -6.23 16.06 -9.58
C ARG A 569 -6.42 17.20 -10.58
N ASN A 570 -7.35 18.10 -10.29
CA ASN A 570 -7.65 19.25 -11.14
C ASN A 570 -6.46 20.19 -11.23
N LYS A 571 -5.73 20.41 -10.12
CA LYS A 571 -4.52 21.23 -10.15
C LYS A 571 -3.42 20.62 -11.02
N MET A 572 -3.24 19.31 -10.98
CA MET A 572 -2.29 18.62 -11.86
C MET A 572 -2.72 18.72 -13.32
N ALA A 573 -4.01 18.50 -13.60
CA ALA A 573 -4.56 18.65 -14.93
C ALA A 573 -4.36 20.08 -15.48
N GLU A 574 -4.58 21.11 -14.66
CA GLU A 574 -4.28 22.51 -15.01
C GLU A 574 -2.80 22.70 -15.37
N LEU A 575 -1.88 22.21 -14.52
CA LEU A 575 -0.44 22.41 -14.72
C LEU A 575 0.11 21.70 -15.96
N PHE A 576 -0.52 20.61 -16.40
CA PHE A 576 -0.12 19.84 -17.59
C PHE A 576 -0.99 20.11 -18.83
N GLY A 577 -2.03 20.94 -18.72
CA GLY A 577 -2.95 21.26 -19.82
C GLY A 577 -3.83 20.06 -20.22
N LEU A 578 -4.45 19.41 -19.22
CA LEU A 578 -5.28 18.20 -19.35
C LEU A 578 -6.69 18.41 -18.76
N THR A 579 -7.15 19.65 -18.64
CA THR A 579 -8.44 19.99 -18.00
C THR A 579 -9.65 19.47 -18.77
N ASP A 580 -9.48 19.17 -20.06
CA ASP A 580 -10.46 18.54 -20.93
C ASP A 580 -10.81 17.10 -20.53
N LEU A 581 -9.95 16.44 -19.75
CA LEU A 581 -10.16 15.08 -19.26
C LEU A 581 -10.96 15.02 -17.95
N LEU A 582 -11.19 16.17 -17.31
CA LEU A 582 -11.86 16.24 -16.02
C LEU A 582 -13.38 16.09 -16.20
N ASP A 583 -13.97 15.14 -15.50
CA ASP A 583 -15.43 15.03 -15.36
C ASP A 583 -16.02 16.18 -14.52
N LYS A 584 -15.17 16.82 -13.71
CA LYS A 584 -15.51 17.95 -12.85
C LYS A 584 -14.32 18.89 -12.73
N THR A 585 -14.45 20.08 -13.29
CA THR A 585 -13.40 21.11 -13.31
C THR A 585 -13.42 21.99 -12.06
N GLU A 586 -14.61 22.34 -11.57
CA GLU A 586 -14.78 23.14 -10.35
C GLU A 586 -15.09 22.26 -9.14
N VAL A 587 -14.29 22.43 -8.09
CA VAL A 587 -14.46 21.69 -6.83
C VAL A 587 -14.66 22.70 -5.71
N THR A 588 -15.84 22.69 -5.10
CA THR A 588 -16.18 23.57 -3.97
C THR A 588 -15.81 22.90 -2.66
N ALA A 589 -15.20 23.65 -1.75
CA ALA A 589 -14.89 23.16 -0.42
C ALA A 589 -16.21 22.85 0.34
N PRO A 590 -16.44 21.60 0.79
CA PRO A 590 -17.70 21.21 1.39
C PRO A 590 -17.87 21.78 2.80
N SER A 591 -19.11 21.97 3.23
CA SER A 591 -19.50 22.28 4.61
C SER A 591 -20.65 21.38 5.03
N LEU A 592 -20.64 20.90 6.27
CA LEU A 592 -21.71 20.05 6.83
C LEU A 592 -22.03 20.48 8.26
N THR A 593 -23.32 20.66 8.51
CA THR A 593 -23.88 20.93 9.83
C THR A 593 -24.78 19.77 10.24
N VAL A 594 -24.52 19.20 11.41
CA VAL A 594 -25.34 18.14 12.01
C VAL A 594 -26.29 18.78 13.03
N PRO A 595 -27.61 18.67 12.84
CA PRO A 595 -28.56 19.21 13.81
C PRO A 595 -28.53 18.37 15.09
N LEU A 596 -28.41 19.03 16.25
CA LEU A 596 -28.35 18.42 17.58
C LEU A 596 -29.26 19.19 18.56
N ARG A 597 -30.41 19.66 18.06
CA ARG A 597 -31.23 20.67 18.75
C ARG A 597 -32.07 20.06 19.86
N ASN A 598 -32.41 18.78 19.72
CA ASN A 598 -33.28 18.03 20.61
C ASN A 598 -32.87 16.54 20.65
N ALA A 599 -33.51 15.77 21.55
CA ALA A 599 -33.18 14.37 21.78
C ALA A 599 -33.39 13.47 20.54
N GLU A 600 -34.37 13.78 19.69
CA GLU A 600 -34.65 13.00 18.48
C GLU A 600 -33.52 13.16 17.45
N GLU A 601 -33.06 14.40 17.23
CA GLU A 601 -31.95 14.70 16.33
C GLU A 601 -30.62 14.13 16.83
N ILE A 602 -30.38 14.20 18.15
CA ILE A 602 -29.22 13.55 18.77
C ILE A 602 -29.26 12.04 18.51
N ALA A 603 -30.40 11.39 18.77
CA ALA A 603 -30.55 9.96 18.54
C ALA A 603 -30.43 9.60 17.04
N ALA A 604 -30.86 10.48 16.13
CA ALA A 604 -30.68 10.30 14.69
C ALA A 604 -29.21 10.37 14.29
N ALA A 605 -28.45 11.34 14.82
CA ALA A 605 -27.01 11.45 14.60
C ALA A 605 -26.27 10.23 15.18
N GLU A 606 -26.63 9.78 16.38
CA GLU A 606 -26.06 8.57 16.98
C GLU A 606 -26.29 7.34 16.11
N ARG A 607 -27.52 7.14 15.59
CA ARG A 607 -27.80 6.04 14.65
C ARG A 607 -27.02 6.15 13.34
N HIS A 608 -26.99 7.34 12.73
CA HIS A 608 -26.30 7.58 11.46
C HIS A 608 -24.79 7.30 11.58
N TYR A 609 -24.17 7.76 12.66
CA TYR A 609 -22.74 7.62 12.91
C TYR A 609 -22.38 6.36 13.72
N GLY A 610 -23.34 5.49 14.02
CA GLY A 610 -23.11 4.24 14.75
C GLY A 610 -22.52 4.44 16.15
N LEU A 611 -22.96 5.48 16.85
CA LEU A 611 -22.57 5.76 18.23
C LEU A 611 -23.49 5.04 19.24
N PRO A 612 -23.00 4.72 20.44
CA PRO A 612 -23.86 4.20 21.51
C PRO A 612 -25.00 5.18 21.84
N PRO A 613 -26.25 4.69 22.00
CA PRO A 613 -27.37 5.56 22.34
C PRO A 613 -27.12 6.39 23.59
N GLY A 614 -27.39 7.70 23.53
CA GLY A 614 -27.21 8.65 24.62
C GLY A 614 -25.78 9.18 24.79
N SER A 615 -24.78 8.57 24.15
CA SER A 615 -23.37 9.00 24.28
C SER A 615 -23.14 10.45 23.85
N LEU A 616 -23.81 10.91 22.79
CA LEU A 616 -23.65 12.28 22.31
C LEU A 616 -24.36 13.28 23.22
N SER A 617 -25.52 12.90 23.78
CA SER A 617 -26.22 13.71 24.78
C SER A 617 -25.36 13.93 26.04
N GLU A 618 -24.69 12.87 26.51
CA GLU A 618 -23.76 12.96 27.63
C GLU A 618 -22.59 13.90 27.35
N GLU A 619 -21.99 13.81 26.15
CA GLU A 619 -20.87 14.67 25.76
C GLU A 619 -21.30 16.14 25.61
N LEU A 620 -22.48 16.41 25.04
CA LEU A 620 -23.05 17.76 24.98
C LEU A 620 -23.27 18.34 26.40
N LYS A 621 -23.80 17.53 27.33
CA LYS A 621 -24.00 17.91 28.73
C LYS A 621 -22.69 18.22 29.44
N LYS A 622 -21.66 17.37 29.28
CA LYS A 622 -20.32 17.60 29.85
C LYS A 622 -19.71 18.91 29.36
N ARG A 623 -19.92 19.23 28.08
CA ARG A 623 -19.45 20.47 27.44
C ARG A 623 -20.34 21.69 27.73
N LYS A 624 -21.43 21.53 28.50
CA LYS A 624 -22.40 22.58 28.83
C LYS A 624 -23.02 23.22 27.58
N ILE A 625 -23.23 22.42 26.53
CA ILE A 625 -23.90 22.85 25.31
C ILE A 625 -25.41 22.72 25.51
N GLY A 626 -26.13 23.81 25.33
CA GLY A 626 -27.58 23.89 25.53
C GLY A 626 -28.40 23.24 24.41
N SER A 627 -29.71 23.14 24.61
CA SER A 627 -30.66 22.75 23.56
C SER A 627 -30.68 23.76 22.41
N GLY A 628 -31.16 23.35 21.24
CA GLY A 628 -31.14 24.19 20.04
C GLY A 628 -29.78 24.24 19.31
N TYR A 629 -28.78 23.52 19.78
CA TYR A 629 -27.46 23.46 19.16
C TYR A 629 -27.45 22.74 17.81
N SER A 630 -26.57 23.16 16.91
CA SER A 630 -26.24 22.46 15.67
C SER A 630 -24.73 22.54 15.49
N GLU A 631 -24.12 21.44 15.09
CA GLU A 631 -22.67 21.32 15.07
C GLU A 631 -22.13 21.36 13.64
N ASN A 632 -21.20 22.29 13.39
CA ASN A 632 -20.47 22.32 12.13
C ASN A 632 -19.31 21.32 12.20
N VAL A 633 -19.54 20.09 11.75
CA VAL A 633 -18.51 19.04 11.70
C VAL A 633 -17.52 19.22 10.56
N LEU A 634 -17.91 20.00 9.55
CA LEU A 634 -17.12 20.33 8.38
C LEU A 634 -17.38 21.78 7.96
N THR A 635 -16.32 22.56 7.80
CA THR A 635 -16.41 23.96 7.35
C THR A 635 -15.33 24.22 6.33
N ASP A 636 -15.74 24.61 5.12
CA ASP A 636 -14.85 24.94 4.00
C ASP A 636 -13.76 23.88 3.78
N GLY A 637 -14.16 22.61 3.69
CA GLY A 637 -13.26 21.47 3.47
C GLY A 637 -12.34 21.16 4.65
N THR A 638 -12.67 21.64 5.85
CA THR A 638 -11.92 21.37 7.08
C THR A 638 -12.80 20.67 8.10
N VAL A 639 -12.42 19.46 8.50
CA VAL A 639 -13.07 18.69 9.56
C VAL A 639 -12.85 19.36 10.91
N ALA A 640 -13.91 19.47 11.71
CA ALA A 640 -13.84 20.02 13.07
C ALA A 640 -12.89 19.21 13.96
N THR A 641 -12.29 19.87 14.94
CA THR A 641 -11.42 19.18 15.92
C THR A 641 -12.23 18.61 17.07
N MET A 642 -11.69 17.62 17.78
CA MET A 642 -12.35 17.04 18.97
C MET A 642 -12.65 18.08 20.06
N GLU A 643 -11.84 19.13 20.18
CA GLU A 643 -12.08 20.22 21.13
C GLU A 643 -13.29 21.08 20.71
N LYS A 644 -13.52 21.20 19.39
CA LYS A 644 -14.56 22.04 18.81
C LYS A 644 -15.86 21.31 18.48
N SER A 645 -15.85 19.98 18.44
CA SER A 645 -17.02 19.16 18.08
C SER A 645 -17.24 18.01 19.06
N ALA A 646 -18.44 17.96 19.64
CA ALA A 646 -18.88 16.87 20.51
C ALA A 646 -19.05 15.56 19.72
N LEU A 647 -19.56 15.64 18.49
CA LEU A 647 -19.72 14.49 17.60
C LEU A 647 -18.38 13.90 17.17
N VAL A 648 -17.42 14.73 16.73
CA VAL A 648 -16.08 14.25 16.37
C VAL A 648 -15.39 13.61 17.58
N TYR A 649 -15.52 14.21 18.77
CA TYR A 649 -14.99 13.61 20.00
C TYR A 649 -15.63 12.24 20.30
N ALA A 650 -16.96 12.13 20.22
CA ALA A 650 -17.66 10.87 20.43
C ALA A 650 -17.24 9.80 19.39
N LEU A 651 -17.12 10.18 18.12
CA LEU A 651 -16.66 9.29 17.05
C LEU A 651 -15.25 8.76 17.30
N VAL A 652 -14.30 9.61 17.70
CA VAL A 652 -12.94 9.14 18.03
C VAL A 652 -12.97 8.18 19.22
N LYS A 653 -13.70 8.55 20.27
CA LYS A 653 -13.79 7.76 21.50
C LYS A 653 -14.44 6.38 21.30
N TYR A 654 -15.47 6.28 20.46
CA TYR A 654 -16.31 5.08 20.36
C TYR A 654 -16.14 4.29 19.06
N ARG A 655 -15.52 4.86 18.02
CA ARG A 655 -15.48 4.23 16.69
C ARG A 655 -14.13 4.35 15.97
N HIS A 656 -13.45 5.48 16.08
CA HIS A 656 -12.22 5.77 15.32
C HIS A 656 -11.07 6.17 16.26
N PRO A 657 -10.57 5.24 17.08
CA PRO A 657 -9.49 5.50 18.05
C PRO A 657 -8.18 5.98 17.39
N SER A 658 -7.95 5.68 16.10
CA SER A 658 -6.83 6.26 15.35
C SER A 658 -6.95 7.78 15.15
N GLY A 659 -8.15 8.33 15.39
CA GLY A 659 -8.50 9.74 15.24
C GLY A 659 -9.04 10.10 13.86
N LEU A 660 -9.74 11.23 13.76
CA LEU A 660 -10.29 11.74 12.48
C LEU A 660 -9.53 12.97 11.96
N ASN A 661 -9.32 13.96 12.82
CA ASN A 661 -8.61 15.20 12.48
C ASN A 661 -7.17 15.21 13.04
N LYS A 662 -7.01 14.78 14.29
CA LYS A 662 -5.73 14.55 14.96
C LYS A 662 -5.54 13.04 14.93
N ARG A 663 -4.50 12.59 14.22
CA ARG A 663 -4.11 11.18 14.13
C ARG A 663 -2.95 10.95 15.08
N TYR A 664 -2.80 9.71 15.55
CA TYR A 664 -1.66 9.26 16.35
C TYR A 664 -0.35 9.65 15.68
N LYS A 665 0.59 10.24 16.44
CA LYS A 665 1.96 10.46 15.96
C LYS A 665 2.84 9.33 16.45
N ARG A 666 3.15 8.43 15.52
CA ARG A 666 3.96 7.25 15.75
C ARG A 666 5.29 7.48 16.48
N SER A 667 5.91 8.65 16.32
CA SER A 667 7.21 8.98 16.94
C SER A 667 7.11 9.71 18.29
N MET A 668 5.91 10.06 18.76
CA MET A 668 5.74 10.96 19.92
C MET A 668 4.66 10.54 20.90
N ASP A 669 3.63 9.84 20.42
CA ASP A 669 2.54 9.36 21.23
C ASP A 669 2.81 7.87 21.49
N GLN A 670 2.79 7.42 22.76
CA GLN A 670 2.87 5.99 23.13
C GLN A 670 1.48 5.39 23.42
N ASN A 671 0.43 6.22 23.33
CA ASN A 671 -0.94 5.83 23.62
C ASN A 671 -1.86 6.46 22.55
N PRO A 672 -2.84 5.71 22.01
CA PRO A 672 -3.89 6.28 21.16
C PRO A 672 -4.66 7.38 21.89
N ILE A 673 -5.35 8.23 21.12
CA ILE A 673 -5.93 9.51 21.57
C ILE A 673 -7.08 9.37 22.56
#